data_AF-N6TSI0-F1
#
_entry.id   AF-N6TSI0-F1
#
_cell.length_a   1.000
_cell.length_b   1.000
_cell.length_c   1.000
_cell.angle_alpha   90.00
_cell.angle_beta   90.00
_cell.angle_gamma   90.00
#
_symmetry.space_group_name_H-M   'P 1'
#
loop_
_entity.id
_entity.type
_entity.pdbx_description
1 polymer ?
#
loop_
_entity_poly.entity_id
_entity_poly.type
_entity_poly.pdbx_seq_one_letter_code
_entity_poly.pdbx_strand_id
1 'polypeptide(L)'
;MGYDDVISMLGDFGRYQKRIYFLLCLPAILCAFHKLGNVFLIAEPPSRNLSTKMLPLAALTYLLLLVPTNRAFSCFNFVTLTVFRENFKLVLQRADTVENEPLGTEIVVENQHVPLLQTGCFKNLSKLRYIKVVQCGLEEIEPSAFYNLPKLRTIDLGFNNLKEIINGIFHSLAIVKLSLKANAIETIREHAFYNLTLLESLDLSSNKLHYLSPEMFFRTYQISRLDCSHNDLQQVDEMFFWDIFGSNRDDVSSLIDLSFNNLSTIERDTFKGVFYINSLLLHHNSIKEINSEAFHGLKSGVSLDVRYNKLDGLDDIELLRLAAGKFEDILDDWDQCKLPYELANASYHINDTEMEKWYSFNKTRDKSFHSCLINAPNSTIPQPCDEYIYDLKAYGYTAVIDVRNQWNLTCDKAYLIAIGNSLFMFGVMFGSIAFGELSDRWGRKNTFFLSLVMQVVFGVVASVAPEFWTFTIARAVVGATTSGVFLVAYVIGLEMVGSSKRMIAGTVCQIFFSVGYMLTAVFAIYIPNWRSLQFALTIPGLVFLTYWWLIPESARWLISNNRLEEAKKNIQVAARCNKVQIPDKTLDELLRPSSDSPRKVAGEKQPNILDIFKYPRLRKRSLIIFFDWFANNITYYGLSWNTNNLGGNPYLNFVISGAVEIPAYAFLIFTLNRWGRKNIMSGCMITAGTALLLTMIVPQDLQWLNITLAMIGKLAITASYGAVYVFSTEQFPTVVRNAGLGAGSMCARVGSVTAPYVNIMTHIWKPLPLLIFGALAFIGGLMSLTLPETLNRKLPESFEEGESFGKRTKEAASTLEGVKLETIANNQGNGVESELLKLKPDDV
;
A
#
# COMPACT_ATOMS: atom_id res chain seq x y z
N MET A 1 15.76 -42.87 22.05
CA MET A 1 15.57 -41.50 22.53
C MET A 1 16.32 -40.58 21.61
N GLY A 2 15.76 -39.43 21.26
CA GLY A 2 16.29 -38.53 20.23
C GLY A 2 16.31 -37.07 20.68
N TYR A 3 16.76 -36.18 19.80
CA TYR A 3 16.86 -34.73 20.09
C TYR A 3 15.54 -34.09 20.57
N ASP A 4 14.38 -34.60 20.17
CA ASP A 4 13.09 -34.11 20.64
C ASP A 4 12.88 -34.36 22.17
N ASP A 5 13.50 -35.41 22.74
CA ASP A 5 13.51 -35.66 24.19
C ASP A 5 14.41 -34.66 24.94
N VAL A 6 15.45 -34.15 24.29
CA VAL A 6 16.30 -33.09 24.83
C VAL A 6 15.52 -31.77 24.92
N ILE A 7 14.69 -31.47 23.92
CA ILE A 7 13.87 -30.26 23.91
C ILE A 7 12.81 -30.30 25.02
N SER A 8 12.20 -31.46 25.27
CA SER A 8 11.21 -31.60 26.34
C SER A 8 11.83 -31.37 27.72
N MET A 9 13.05 -31.89 27.96
CA MET A 9 13.82 -31.59 29.18
C MET A 9 14.20 -30.11 29.31
N LEU A 10 14.48 -29.42 28.19
CA LEU A 10 14.75 -27.97 28.19
C LEU A 10 13.49 -27.12 28.41
N GLY A 11 12.29 -27.73 28.48
CA GLY A 11 11.03 -27.09 28.79
C GLY A 11 10.16 -26.71 27.58
N ASP A 12 10.23 -27.45 26.47
CA ASP A 12 9.48 -27.34 25.19
C ASP A 12 9.55 -25.99 24.46
N PHE A 13 9.41 -24.87 25.17
CA PHE A 13 9.60 -23.50 24.70
C PHE A 13 10.06 -22.60 25.86
N GLY A 14 11.26 -22.89 26.39
CA GLY A 14 11.89 -22.17 27.49
C GLY A 14 12.27 -20.72 27.17
N ARG A 15 12.81 -20.00 28.17
CA ARG A 15 13.16 -18.56 28.05
C ARG A 15 14.22 -18.31 26.99
N TYR A 16 15.22 -19.17 26.90
CA TYR A 16 16.27 -19.10 25.88
C TYR A 16 15.68 -19.25 24.47
N GLN A 17 14.87 -20.30 24.26
CA GLN A 17 14.23 -20.57 22.97
C GLN A 17 13.34 -19.40 22.56
N LYS A 18 12.51 -18.86 23.47
CA LYS A 18 11.66 -17.70 23.19
C LYS A 18 12.44 -16.46 22.76
N ARG A 19 13.58 -16.17 23.41
CA ARG A 19 14.44 -15.03 23.05
C ARG A 19 15.03 -15.19 21.64
N ILE A 20 15.65 -16.34 21.37
CA ILE A 20 16.28 -16.59 20.07
C ILE A 20 15.22 -16.66 18.96
N TYR A 21 14.10 -17.32 19.24
CA TYR A 21 12.97 -17.42 18.33
C TYR A 21 12.41 -16.03 17.95
N PHE A 22 12.20 -15.14 18.93
CA PHE A 22 11.75 -13.77 18.66
C PHE A 22 12.75 -13.01 17.77
N LEU A 23 14.06 -13.14 18.04
CA LEU A 23 15.09 -12.53 17.18
C LEU A 23 15.03 -13.09 15.75
N LEU A 24 14.82 -14.39 15.58
CA LEU A 24 14.69 -15.04 14.27
C LEU A 24 13.43 -14.61 13.50
N CYS A 25 12.38 -14.17 14.19
CA CYS A 25 11.16 -13.67 13.55
C CYS A 25 11.30 -12.24 13.01
N LEU A 26 12.14 -11.39 13.61
CA LEU A 26 12.27 -9.98 13.19
C LEU A 26 12.72 -9.81 11.72
N PRO A 27 13.66 -10.60 11.17
CA PRO A 27 14.00 -10.59 9.75
C PRO A 27 12.81 -10.84 8.80
N ALA A 28 11.72 -11.46 9.27
CA ALA A 28 10.52 -11.63 8.46
C ALA A 28 9.89 -10.29 8.02
N ILE A 29 10.06 -9.23 8.83
CA ILE A 29 9.64 -7.86 8.47
C ILE A 29 10.38 -7.38 7.22
N LEU A 30 11.70 -7.57 7.17
CA LEU A 30 12.52 -7.20 6.02
C LEU A 30 12.17 -8.02 4.77
N CYS A 31 11.87 -9.31 4.96
CA CYS A 31 11.39 -10.16 3.87
C CYS A 31 10.06 -9.66 3.28
N ALA A 32 9.17 -9.10 4.11
CA ALA A 32 7.94 -8.48 3.64
C ALA A 32 8.20 -7.19 2.86
N PHE A 33 9.11 -6.32 3.35
CA PHE A 33 9.55 -5.12 2.63
C PHE A 33 9.99 -5.44 1.22
N HIS A 34 10.84 -6.46 1.05
CA HIS A 34 11.30 -6.84 -0.28
C HIS A 34 10.24 -7.54 -1.13
N LYS A 35 9.39 -8.41 -0.56
CA LYS A 35 8.35 -9.12 -1.34
C LYS A 35 7.24 -8.21 -1.81
N LEU A 36 6.84 -7.24 -0.98
CA LEU A 36 5.62 -6.47 -1.19
C LEU A 36 5.94 -5.03 -1.59
N GLY A 37 7.17 -4.55 -1.39
CA GLY A 37 7.63 -3.24 -1.88
C GLY A 37 7.52 -3.08 -3.40
N ASN A 38 7.53 -4.16 -4.17
CA ASN A 38 7.31 -4.13 -5.63
C ASN A 38 6.00 -3.43 -6.02
N VAL A 39 4.98 -3.52 -5.17
CA VAL A 39 3.68 -2.86 -5.39
C VAL A 39 3.82 -1.35 -5.51
N PHE A 40 4.83 -0.75 -4.88
CA PHE A 40 5.10 0.70 -4.96
C PHE A 40 6.30 1.01 -5.87
N LEU A 41 7.34 0.16 -5.89
CA LEU A 41 8.53 0.38 -6.71
C LEU A 41 8.22 0.40 -8.20
N ILE A 42 7.36 -0.53 -8.66
CA ILE A 42 6.97 -0.69 -10.06
C ILE A 42 5.45 -0.41 -10.19
N ALA A 43 4.92 0.48 -9.34
CA ALA A 43 3.55 0.96 -9.51
C ALA A 43 3.46 1.74 -10.82
N GLU A 44 2.43 1.46 -11.59
CA GLU A 44 1.99 2.35 -12.67
C GLU A 44 1.18 3.48 -12.03
N PRO A 45 1.69 4.73 -12.05
CA PRO A 45 0.93 5.85 -11.51
C PRO A 45 -0.30 6.07 -12.39
N PRO A 46 -1.47 6.35 -11.78
CA PRO A 46 -2.63 6.72 -12.55
C PRO A 46 -2.29 7.98 -13.32
N SER A 47 -2.80 7.99 -14.51
CA SER A 47 -2.59 9.05 -15.44
C SER A 47 -3.72 10.03 -15.31
N ARG A 48 -3.28 11.27 -15.09
CA ARG A 48 -4.07 12.47 -14.86
C ARG A 48 -5.54 12.25 -14.52
N ASN A 49 -5.81 12.00 -13.24
CA ASN A 49 -7.18 12.02 -12.73
C ASN A 49 -7.36 13.26 -11.84
N LEU A 50 -8.19 14.21 -12.28
CA LEU A 50 -8.51 15.45 -11.57
C LEU A 50 -9.67 15.22 -10.59
N SER A 51 -9.59 14.13 -9.82
CA SER A 51 -10.55 13.80 -8.76
C SER A 51 -10.08 12.52 -8.05
N THR A 52 -9.39 12.67 -6.93
CA THR A 52 -9.55 11.69 -5.83
C THR A 52 -9.10 12.29 -4.51
N LYS A 53 -10.08 12.38 -3.62
CA LYS A 53 -9.97 12.50 -2.17
C LYS A 53 -8.76 11.74 -1.63
N MET A 54 -7.80 12.44 -1.04
CA MET A 54 -7.10 11.89 0.13
C MET A 54 -7.90 12.30 1.36
N LEU A 55 -8.59 11.33 1.99
CA LEU A 55 -9.03 11.54 3.37
C LEU A 55 -7.76 11.76 4.22
N PRO A 56 -7.71 12.80 5.07
CA PRO A 56 -6.70 12.86 6.11
C PRO A 56 -6.95 11.71 7.07
N LEU A 57 -5.99 10.78 7.15
CA LEU A 57 -6.04 9.63 8.04
C LEU A 57 -5.72 10.06 9.48
N ALA A 58 -6.57 10.90 10.07
CA ALA A 58 -6.60 11.17 11.50
C ALA A 58 -7.44 10.10 12.21
N ALA A 59 -7.05 8.82 12.12
CA ALA A 59 -7.76 7.75 12.84
C ALA A 59 -6.95 6.46 13.15
N LEU A 60 -5.63 6.42 12.93
CA LEU A 60 -4.82 5.21 13.24
C LEU A 60 -3.59 5.47 14.13
N THR A 61 -3.49 6.64 14.74
CA THR A 61 -2.43 6.96 15.72
C THR A 61 -2.66 6.37 17.12
N TYR A 62 -3.74 5.65 17.37
CA TYR A 62 -4.06 5.13 18.71
C TYR A 62 -3.75 3.65 18.98
N LEU A 63 -2.99 2.96 18.11
CA LEU A 63 -2.66 1.54 18.36
C LEU A 63 -1.17 1.13 18.30
N LEU A 64 -0.23 2.07 18.36
CA LEU A 64 1.22 1.74 18.32
C LEU A 64 2.11 2.48 19.32
N LEU A 65 1.58 2.94 20.46
CA LEU A 65 2.41 3.45 21.56
C LEU A 65 2.43 2.50 22.76
N LEU A 66 3.14 1.38 22.62
CA LEU A 66 3.69 0.64 23.76
C LEU A 66 5.09 0.09 23.44
N VAL A 67 6.05 0.99 23.21
CA VAL A 67 7.46 0.76 23.56
C VAL A 67 8.06 2.09 24.04
N PRO A 68 8.41 2.24 25.33
CA PRO A 68 9.11 3.42 25.79
C PRO A 68 10.60 3.24 25.49
N THR A 69 11.14 3.97 24.53
CA THR A 69 12.59 4.21 24.48
C THR A 69 12.85 5.70 24.22
N ASN A 70 13.17 6.37 25.32
CA ASN A 70 13.76 7.70 25.35
C ASN A 70 15.19 7.64 24.78
N ARG A 71 15.55 8.71 24.05
CA ARG A 71 16.90 9.12 23.66
C ARG A 71 17.66 8.22 22.69
N ALA A 72 17.74 8.71 21.45
CA ALA A 72 18.99 9.02 20.73
C ALA A 72 18.82 8.76 19.23
N PHE A 73 18.61 9.80 18.42
CA PHE A 73 19.04 9.84 17.02
C PHE A 73 19.15 11.31 16.59
N SER A 74 20.24 11.94 17.03
CA SER A 74 20.82 13.11 16.38
C SER A 74 21.89 12.58 15.44
N CYS A 75 21.62 12.59 14.13
CA CYS A 75 22.57 12.72 13.02
C CYS A 75 21.93 12.09 11.78
N PHE A 76 21.46 12.92 10.83
CA PHE A 76 21.63 12.71 9.38
C PHE A 76 21.20 14.01 8.70
N ASN A 77 22.16 14.91 8.49
CA ASN A 77 22.02 16.04 7.59
C ASN A 77 22.05 15.50 6.16
N PHE A 78 20.99 15.77 5.39
CA PHE A 78 21.00 15.66 3.93
C PHE A 78 21.11 17.07 3.33
N VAL A 79 22.02 17.18 2.38
CA VAL A 79 22.37 18.38 1.61
C VAL A 79 21.23 18.72 0.65
N THR A 80 20.69 19.94 0.73
CA THR A 80 19.90 20.55 -0.36
C THR A 80 20.08 22.08 -0.37
N LEU A 81 20.56 22.58 -1.52
CA LEU A 81 20.44 23.93 -2.10
C LEU A 81 20.92 25.16 -1.30
N THR A 82 22.07 25.67 -1.77
CA THR A 82 22.61 27.00 -1.54
C THR A 82 21.75 28.09 -2.18
N VAL A 83 20.95 28.81 -1.38
CA VAL A 83 20.70 30.25 -1.54
C VAL A 83 20.64 30.85 -0.12
N PHE A 84 21.34 31.96 0.05
CA PHE A 84 21.68 32.62 1.31
C PHE A 84 20.53 32.76 2.34
N ARG A 85 20.76 32.23 3.55
CA ARG A 85 20.11 32.69 4.79
C ARG A 85 20.81 33.97 5.26
N GLU A 86 20.54 35.10 4.63
CA GLU A 86 20.91 36.39 5.23
C GLU A 86 19.81 36.86 6.19
N ASN A 87 20.22 37.45 7.31
CA ASN A 87 19.32 38.05 8.28
C ASN A 87 18.57 39.22 7.59
N PHE A 88 17.25 39.30 7.74
CA PHE A 88 16.40 40.32 7.11
C PHE A 88 16.93 41.76 7.33
N LYS A 89 17.49 42.05 8.52
CA LYS A 89 18.13 43.34 8.82
C LYS A 89 19.38 43.63 7.99
N LEU A 90 20.16 42.60 7.66
CA LEU A 90 21.38 42.68 6.85
C LEU A 90 21.05 42.93 5.37
N VAL A 91 19.96 42.34 4.87
CA VAL A 91 19.46 42.58 3.50
C VAL A 91 19.05 44.05 3.33
N LEU A 92 18.32 44.60 4.29
CA LEU A 92 17.91 46.02 4.28
C LEU A 92 19.10 46.98 4.43
N GLN A 93 20.07 46.69 5.32
CA GLN A 93 21.27 47.51 5.48
C GLN A 93 22.19 47.51 4.25
N ARG A 94 22.29 46.38 3.52
CA ARG A 94 23.01 46.32 2.24
C ARG A 94 22.31 47.08 1.13
N ALA A 95 20.98 47.07 1.10
CA ALA A 95 20.19 47.84 0.15
C ALA A 95 20.39 49.36 0.32
N ASP A 96 20.60 49.84 1.55
CA ASP A 96 20.86 51.26 1.82
C ASP A 96 22.29 51.72 1.51
N THR A 97 23.24 50.81 1.35
CA THR A 97 24.68 51.14 1.21
C THR A 97 25.23 50.94 -0.21
N VAL A 98 24.47 50.35 -1.13
CA VAL A 98 24.98 49.95 -2.44
C VAL A 98 24.04 50.37 -3.56
N GLU A 99 24.23 51.56 -4.14
CA GLU A 99 23.46 52.05 -5.29
C GLU A 99 23.74 51.26 -6.61
N ASN A 100 24.72 50.34 -6.65
CA ASN A 100 25.25 49.80 -7.91
C ASN A 100 25.47 48.26 -7.99
N GLU A 101 24.94 47.45 -7.07
CA GLU A 101 24.97 45.97 -7.19
C GLU A 101 23.57 45.42 -7.58
N PRO A 102 23.50 44.32 -8.36
CA PRO A 102 22.25 43.73 -8.79
C PRO A 102 21.66 42.86 -7.66
N LEU A 103 21.19 43.47 -6.58
CA LEU A 103 20.25 42.81 -5.69
C LEU A 103 19.03 42.43 -6.53
N GLY A 104 18.74 41.13 -6.57
CA GLY A 104 17.85 40.51 -7.53
C GLY A 104 16.47 41.16 -7.60
N THR A 105 15.74 40.89 -8.69
CA THR A 105 14.35 41.31 -8.88
C THR A 105 13.37 40.74 -7.85
N GLU A 106 13.85 39.99 -6.85
CA GLU A 106 13.04 39.19 -5.94
C GLU A 106 13.61 39.24 -4.52
N ILE A 107 12.74 39.40 -3.52
CA ILE A 107 13.04 39.26 -2.09
C ILE A 107 12.25 38.07 -1.57
N VAL A 108 12.95 37.11 -0.97
CA VAL A 108 12.33 35.93 -0.34
C VAL A 108 12.86 35.81 1.09
N VAL A 109 11.95 35.92 2.04
CA VAL A 109 12.20 35.81 3.48
C VAL A 109 11.27 34.74 4.02
N GLU A 110 11.87 33.65 4.48
CA GLU A 110 11.13 32.51 5.02
C GLU A 110 11.73 32.08 6.35
N ASN A 111 10.88 31.73 7.31
CA ASN A 111 11.31 31.21 8.61
C ASN A 111 12.23 32.15 9.41
N GLN A 112 12.03 33.47 9.28
CA GLN A 112 12.76 34.49 10.04
C GLN A 112 11.77 35.28 10.89
N HIS A 113 12.12 35.63 12.13
CA HIS A 113 11.21 36.42 12.95
C HIS A 113 11.20 37.90 12.51
N VAL A 114 10.15 38.30 11.78
CA VAL A 114 9.93 39.66 11.27
C VAL A 114 8.54 40.12 11.70
N PRO A 115 8.39 40.64 12.93
CA PRO A 115 7.06 40.98 13.47
C PRO A 115 6.43 42.23 12.85
N LEU A 116 7.23 43.11 12.22
CA LEU A 116 6.78 44.39 11.67
C LEU A 116 7.47 44.72 10.34
N LEU A 117 6.70 45.18 9.35
CA LEU A 117 7.22 45.84 8.14
C LEU A 117 7.00 47.35 8.25
N GLN A 118 8.10 48.11 8.30
CA GLN A 118 8.07 49.57 8.46
C GLN A 118 7.84 50.32 7.15
N THR A 119 7.34 51.55 7.25
CA THR A 119 7.13 52.46 6.11
C THR A 119 8.41 52.63 5.31
N GLY A 120 8.32 52.42 4.00
CA GLY A 120 9.44 52.62 3.07
C GLY A 120 10.64 51.69 3.29
N CYS A 121 10.49 50.55 3.98
CA CYS A 121 11.58 49.59 4.15
C CYS A 121 12.15 49.04 2.83
N PHE A 122 11.41 49.17 1.72
CA PHE A 122 11.85 48.80 0.37
C PHE A 122 12.17 49.99 -0.56
N LYS A 123 12.19 51.23 -0.05
CA LYS A 123 12.22 52.47 -0.87
C LYS A 123 13.35 52.55 -1.91
N ASN A 124 14.49 51.89 -1.67
CA ASN A 124 15.67 51.91 -2.54
C ASN A 124 15.68 50.79 -3.58
N LEU A 125 14.67 49.92 -3.61
CA LEU A 125 14.62 48.72 -4.45
C LEU A 125 13.71 48.89 -5.68
N SER A 126 13.93 49.95 -6.46
CA SER A 126 13.09 50.32 -7.62
C SER A 126 13.00 49.27 -8.74
N LYS A 127 13.89 48.27 -8.75
CA LYS A 127 13.89 47.14 -9.72
C LYS A 127 13.09 45.92 -9.25
N LEU A 128 12.60 45.91 -8.01
CA LEU A 128 11.95 44.76 -7.37
C LEU A 128 10.64 44.38 -8.09
N ARG A 129 10.47 43.08 -8.35
CA ARG A 129 9.32 42.47 -9.02
C ARG A 129 8.52 41.53 -8.11
N TYR A 130 9.19 40.86 -7.17
CA TYR A 130 8.60 39.83 -6.31
C TYR A 130 9.00 40.04 -4.85
N ILE A 131 8.03 40.05 -3.93
CA ILE A 131 8.26 40.05 -2.48
C ILE A 131 7.55 38.85 -1.88
N LYS A 132 8.28 38.02 -1.14
CA LYS A 132 7.74 36.92 -0.35
C LYS A 132 8.27 37.00 1.08
N VAL A 133 7.36 37.18 2.04
CA VAL A 133 7.66 37.17 3.48
C VAL A 133 6.68 36.19 4.12
N VAL A 134 7.10 34.93 4.26
CA VAL A 134 6.21 33.81 4.63
C VAL A 134 6.75 33.11 5.86
N GLN A 135 5.86 32.69 6.77
CA GLN A 135 6.25 31.99 8.00
C GLN A 135 7.26 32.80 8.84
N CYS A 136 7.05 34.12 8.90
CA CYS A 136 7.94 35.06 9.58
C CYS A 136 7.37 35.59 10.90
N GLY A 137 6.13 35.22 11.25
CA GLY A 137 5.45 35.75 12.42
C GLY A 137 5.16 37.25 12.29
N LEU A 138 4.91 37.72 11.07
CA LEU A 138 4.55 39.12 10.80
C LEU A 138 3.19 39.45 11.41
N GLU A 139 3.14 40.44 12.28
CA GLU A 139 1.95 40.84 13.02
C GLU A 139 1.37 42.16 12.50
N GLU A 140 2.22 43.07 12.02
CA GLU A 140 1.81 44.41 11.58
C GLU A 140 2.59 44.90 10.33
N ILE A 141 1.91 45.69 9.49
CA ILE A 141 2.50 46.35 8.32
C ILE A 141 2.13 47.84 8.40
N GLU A 142 3.13 48.70 8.48
CA GLU A 142 2.91 50.14 8.48
C GLU A 142 2.42 50.61 7.09
N PRO A 143 1.55 51.64 7.02
CA PRO A 143 1.16 52.25 5.76
C PRO A 143 2.37 52.65 4.93
N SER A 144 2.29 52.52 3.61
CA SER A 144 3.38 52.84 2.68
C SER A 144 4.66 52.01 2.87
N ALA A 145 4.60 50.83 3.50
CA ALA A 145 5.72 49.89 3.54
C ALA A 145 6.27 49.55 2.13
N PHE A 146 5.37 49.45 1.14
CA PHE A 146 5.69 49.13 -0.27
C PHE A 146 5.80 50.37 -1.19
N TYR A 147 6.04 51.55 -0.63
CA TYR A 147 6.07 52.79 -1.39
C TYR A 147 7.18 52.83 -2.47
N ASN A 148 6.85 53.41 -3.62
CA ASN A 148 7.76 53.67 -4.74
C ASN A 148 8.43 52.42 -5.37
N LEU A 149 7.66 51.36 -5.59
CA LEU A 149 8.11 50.12 -6.26
C LEU A 149 7.43 49.93 -7.64
N PRO A 150 7.85 50.65 -8.70
CA PRO A 150 7.13 50.70 -9.97
C PRO A 150 7.13 49.37 -10.76
N LYS A 151 8.10 48.49 -10.49
CA LYS A 151 8.23 47.19 -11.17
C LYS A 151 7.64 46.03 -10.39
N LEU A 152 7.08 46.27 -9.20
CA LEU A 152 6.54 45.20 -8.36
C LEU A 152 5.33 44.56 -9.05
N ARG A 153 5.27 43.23 -9.03
CA ARG A 153 4.21 42.43 -9.65
C ARG A 153 3.57 41.45 -8.69
N THR A 154 4.29 40.96 -7.68
CA THR A 154 3.75 39.97 -6.74
C THR A 154 4.19 40.23 -5.32
N ILE A 155 3.23 40.12 -4.39
CA ILE A 155 3.44 40.17 -2.95
C ILE A 155 2.82 38.91 -2.34
N ASP A 156 3.62 38.13 -1.62
CA ASP A 156 3.20 36.96 -0.85
C ASP A 156 3.55 37.15 0.62
N LEU A 157 2.53 37.32 1.45
CA LEU A 157 2.62 37.53 2.90
C LEU A 157 1.90 36.40 3.66
N GLY A 158 1.77 35.22 3.04
CA GLY A 158 1.04 34.10 3.62
C GLY A 158 1.72 33.47 4.85
N PHE A 159 0.95 32.71 5.62
CA PHE A 159 1.42 31.99 6.82
C PHE A 159 2.08 32.93 7.86
N ASN A 160 1.46 34.07 8.14
CA ASN A 160 1.90 35.02 9.18
C ASN A 160 0.77 35.23 10.22
N ASN A 161 0.88 36.26 11.06
CA ASN A 161 -0.01 36.53 12.18
C ASN A 161 -0.78 37.86 12.01
N LEU A 162 -0.98 38.32 10.77
CA LEU A 162 -1.70 39.58 10.49
C LEU A 162 -3.15 39.45 10.96
N LYS A 163 -3.64 40.44 11.73
CA LYS A 163 -5.01 40.44 12.28
C LYS A 163 -5.98 41.37 11.55
N GLU A 164 -5.46 42.41 10.93
CA GLU A 164 -6.24 43.44 10.26
C GLU A 164 -5.46 43.98 9.06
N ILE A 165 -6.17 44.30 7.97
CA ILE A 165 -5.60 45.04 6.84
C ILE A 165 -6.18 46.45 6.85
N ILE A 166 -5.33 47.42 7.19
CA ILE A 166 -5.68 48.84 7.23
C ILE A 166 -5.46 49.51 5.86
N ASN A 167 -6.08 50.67 5.70
CA ASN A 167 -5.90 51.52 4.53
C ASN A 167 -4.46 52.05 4.42
N GLY A 168 -3.94 52.15 3.20
CA GLY A 168 -2.60 52.71 2.94
C GLY A 168 -1.46 51.69 2.89
N ILE A 169 -1.69 50.39 3.18
CA ILE A 169 -0.68 49.34 3.03
C ILE A 169 -0.40 49.05 1.55
N PHE A 170 -1.44 48.77 0.76
CA PHE A 170 -1.34 48.37 -0.65
C PHE A 170 -1.79 49.47 -1.63
N HIS A 171 -1.62 50.74 -1.27
CA HIS A 171 -2.23 51.84 -2.02
C HIS A 171 -1.56 52.10 -3.40
N SER A 172 -2.35 52.11 -4.48
CA SER A 172 -1.91 52.46 -5.85
C SER A 172 -0.68 51.69 -6.36
N LEU A 173 -0.53 50.42 -5.97
CA LEU A 173 0.53 49.55 -6.45
C LEU A 173 0.17 48.90 -7.80
N ALA A 174 1.16 48.75 -8.68
CA ALA A 174 1.01 48.10 -9.99
C ALA A 174 1.20 46.56 -9.92
N ILE A 175 0.66 45.92 -8.88
CA ILE A 175 0.80 44.48 -8.61
C ILE A 175 -0.27 43.65 -9.34
N VAL A 176 0.10 42.43 -9.70
CA VAL A 176 -0.74 41.44 -10.39
C VAL A 176 -1.25 40.36 -9.42
N LYS A 177 -0.45 39.98 -8.42
CA LYS A 177 -0.80 38.94 -7.45
C LYS A 177 -0.54 39.37 -6.01
N LEU A 178 -1.52 39.16 -5.14
CA LEU A 178 -1.43 39.40 -3.70
C LEU A 178 -1.92 38.17 -2.93
N SER A 179 -1.06 37.58 -2.10
CA SER A 179 -1.46 36.49 -1.20
C SER A 179 -1.30 36.90 0.26
N LEU A 180 -2.39 36.78 1.00
CA LEU A 180 -2.53 37.01 2.44
C LEU A 180 -3.03 35.75 3.15
N LYS A 181 -2.89 34.59 2.50
CA LYS A 181 -3.41 33.31 2.99
C LYS A 181 -2.86 32.91 4.36
N ALA A 182 -3.62 32.11 5.10
CA ALA A 182 -3.17 31.51 6.36
C ALA A 182 -2.61 32.57 7.34
N ASN A 183 -3.34 33.68 7.49
CA ASN A 183 -3.09 34.69 8.52
C ASN A 183 -4.19 34.61 9.60
N ALA A 184 -4.28 35.61 10.47
CA ALA A 184 -5.33 35.72 11.48
C ALA A 184 -6.28 36.90 11.18
N ILE A 185 -6.48 37.23 9.89
CA ILE A 185 -7.18 38.47 9.49
C ILE A 185 -8.67 38.34 9.83
N GLU A 186 -9.14 39.20 10.72
CA GLU A 186 -10.55 39.28 11.13
C GLU A 186 -11.31 40.35 10.35
N THR A 187 -10.64 41.46 10.01
CA THR A 187 -11.24 42.61 9.32
C THR A 187 -10.32 43.20 8.25
N ILE A 188 -10.93 43.66 7.15
CA ILE A 188 -10.26 44.43 6.10
C ILE A 188 -10.98 45.77 5.99
N ARG A 189 -10.24 46.87 6.16
CA ARG A 189 -10.80 48.23 6.13
C ARG A 189 -11.23 48.62 4.71
N GLU A 190 -12.19 49.55 4.64
CA GLU A 190 -12.57 50.21 3.40
C GLU A 190 -11.33 50.82 2.71
N HIS A 191 -11.27 50.76 1.39
CA HIS A 191 -10.14 51.24 0.59
C HIS A 191 -8.78 50.56 0.89
N ALA A 192 -8.76 49.40 1.56
CA ALA A 192 -7.52 48.64 1.81
C ALA A 192 -6.79 48.24 0.51
N PHE A 193 -7.55 47.92 -0.54
CA PHE A 193 -7.03 47.55 -1.87
C PHE A 193 -7.28 48.66 -2.91
N TYR A 194 -7.19 49.92 -2.49
CA TYR A 194 -7.49 51.08 -3.34
C TYR A 194 -6.58 51.18 -4.57
N ASN A 195 -7.21 51.36 -5.75
CA ASN A 195 -6.56 51.68 -7.03
C ASN A 195 -5.49 50.65 -7.45
N LEU A 196 -5.73 49.37 -7.19
CA LEU A 196 -4.90 48.26 -7.64
C LEU A 196 -5.32 47.80 -9.04
N THR A 197 -5.16 48.68 -10.03
CA THR A 197 -5.75 48.51 -11.37
C THR A 197 -5.25 47.30 -12.18
N LEU A 198 -4.18 46.64 -11.73
CA LEU A 198 -3.58 45.47 -12.40
C LEU A 198 -3.75 44.17 -11.61
N LEU A 199 -4.43 44.20 -10.45
CA LEU A 199 -4.54 43.03 -9.58
C LEU A 199 -5.46 41.99 -10.22
N GLU A 200 -4.89 40.86 -10.62
CA GLU A 200 -5.59 39.73 -11.22
C GLU A 200 -5.90 38.63 -10.20
N SER A 201 -5.01 38.39 -9.23
CA SER A 201 -5.17 37.31 -8.24
C SER A 201 -5.03 37.81 -6.81
N LEU A 202 -6.07 37.58 -6.01
CA LEU A 202 -6.12 37.86 -4.59
C LEU A 202 -6.47 36.59 -3.80
N ASP A 203 -5.61 36.23 -2.85
CA ASP A 203 -5.78 35.05 -1.99
C ASP A 203 -5.88 35.50 -0.52
N LEU A 204 -7.09 35.38 0.02
CA LEU A 204 -7.49 35.67 1.41
C LEU A 204 -7.85 34.37 2.16
N SER A 205 -7.50 33.20 1.60
CA SER A 205 -7.90 31.90 2.16
C SER A 205 -7.32 31.63 3.54
N SER A 206 -8.00 30.81 4.34
CA SER A 206 -7.54 30.41 5.69
C SER A 206 -7.30 31.61 6.62
N ASN A 207 -8.27 32.51 6.71
CA ASN A 207 -8.27 33.65 7.65
C ASN A 207 -9.48 33.54 8.58
N LYS A 208 -9.87 34.64 9.26
CA LYS A 208 -11.01 34.71 10.18
C LYS A 208 -12.02 35.77 9.75
N LEU A 209 -12.17 35.98 8.44
CA LEU A 209 -13.05 37.00 7.90
C LEU A 209 -14.51 36.63 8.14
N HIS A 210 -15.27 37.54 8.74
CA HIS A 210 -16.71 37.36 8.97
C HIS A 210 -17.58 38.00 7.89
N TYR A 211 -17.05 39.03 7.21
CA TYR A 211 -17.76 39.84 6.22
C TYR A 211 -16.76 40.47 5.22
N LEU A 212 -17.22 40.76 4.00
CA LEU A 212 -16.46 41.45 2.96
C LEU A 212 -17.22 42.71 2.51
N SER A 213 -16.59 43.88 2.62
CA SER A 213 -17.17 45.16 2.16
C SER A 213 -16.80 45.44 0.70
N PRO A 214 -17.72 45.78 -0.20
CA PRO A 214 -17.38 46.18 -1.59
C PRO A 214 -16.38 47.35 -1.65
N GLU A 215 -16.46 48.28 -0.69
CA GLU A 215 -15.62 49.49 -0.63
C GLU A 215 -14.13 49.19 -0.40
N MET A 216 -13.78 47.96 0.02
CA MET A 216 -12.38 47.55 0.12
C MET A 216 -11.68 47.52 -1.26
N PHE A 217 -12.44 47.32 -2.35
CA PHE A 217 -11.98 47.22 -3.74
C PHE A 217 -12.16 48.50 -4.55
N PHE A 218 -12.41 49.65 -3.92
CA PHE A 218 -12.64 50.89 -4.65
C PHE A 218 -11.50 51.19 -5.65
N ARG A 219 -11.85 51.32 -6.93
CA ARG A 219 -10.93 51.50 -8.08
C ARG A 219 -10.06 50.28 -8.45
N THR A 220 -10.49 49.07 -8.11
CA THR A 220 -9.82 47.81 -8.45
C THR A 220 -10.74 46.94 -9.29
N TYR A 221 -10.49 46.88 -10.60
CA TYR A 221 -11.47 46.44 -11.62
C TYR A 221 -11.06 45.21 -12.44
N GLN A 222 -9.97 44.51 -12.08
CA GLN A 222 -9.34 43.49 -12.95
C GLN A 222 -9.12 42.13 -12.28
N ILE A 223 -9.82 41.85 -11.17
CA ILE A 223 -9.64 40.57 -10.49
C ILE A 223 -10.18 39.45 -11.40
N SER A 224 -9.38 38.40 -11.61
CA SER A 224 -9.77 37.16 -12.29
C SER A 224 -9.87 35.99 -11.30
N ARG A 225 -9.03 35.99 -10.25
CA ARG A 225 -9.03 34.97 -9.21
C ARG A 225 -9.16 35.58 -7.82
N LEU A 226 -10.24 35.23 -7.13
CA LEU A 226 -10.50 35.59 -5.73
C LEU A 226 -10.70 34.32 -4.91
N ASP A 227 -9.82 34.08 -3.96
CA ASP A 227 -9.92 32.96 -3.01
C ASP A 227 -10.18 33.50 -1.61
N CYS A 228 -11.39 33.27 -1.09
CA CYS A 228 -11.83 33.61 0.25
C CYS A 228 -12.21 32.33 1.04
N SER A 229 -11.72 31.17 0.61
CA SER A 229 -12.04 29.89 1.24
C SER A 229 -11.52 29.78 2.68
N HIS A 230 -12.08 28.89 3.49
CA HIS A 230 -11.64 28.66 4.87
C HIS A 230 -11.64 29.96 5.71
N ASN A 231 -12.77 30.65 5.73
CA ASN A 231 -13.03 31.82 6.56
C ASN A 231 -14.35 31.60 7.35
N ASP A 232 -14.84 32.64 8.04
CA ASP A 232 -16.08 32.60 8.82
C ASP A 232 -17.19 33.46 8.20
N LEU A 233 -17.20 33.58 6.86
CA LEU A 233 -18.16 34.43 6.14
C LEU A 233 -19.59 33.89 6.32
N GLN A 234 -20.50 34.76 6.76
CA GLN A 234 -21.90 34.39 7.00
C GLN A 234 -22.83 34.75 5.84
N GLN A 235 -22.49 35.81 5.09
CA GLN A 235 -23.20 36.27 3.91
C GLN A 235 -22.25 36.96 2.93
N VAL A 236 -22.69 37.11 1.69
CA VAL A 236 -22.08 37.96 0.66
C VAL A 236 -23.17 38.92 0.19
N ASP A 237 -22.92 40.22 0.25
CA ASP A 237 -23.93 41.24 -0.08
C ASP A 237 -24.31 41.24 -1.56
N GLU A 238 -25.53 41.68 -1.87
CA GLU A 238 -26.00 41.92 -3.24
C GLU A 238 -25.02 42.83 -4.00
N MET A 239 -24.73 42.51 -5.27
CA MET A 239 -23.84 43.29 -6.14
C MET A 239 -22.39 43.44 -5.67
N PHE A 240 -21.93 42.68 -4.66
CA PHE A 240 -20.53 42.73 -4.19
C PHE A 240 -19.51 42.62 -5.32
N PHE A 241 -19.80 41.79 -6.34
CA PHE A 241 -18.90 41.53 -7.45
C PHE A 241 -19.05 42.47 -8.66
N TRP A 242 -20.02 43.39 -8.66
CA TRP A 242 -20.46 44.15 -9.84
C TRP A 242 -19.36 44.96 -10.53
N ASP A 243 -18.41 45.48 -9.76
CA ASP A 243 -17.39 46.42 -10.25
C ASP A 243 -15.95 45.98 -9.90
N ILE A 244 -15.71 44.68 -9.69
CA ILE A 244 -14.36 44.19 -9.33
C ILE A 244 -13.74 43.24 -10.36
N PHE A 245 -14.56 42.61 -11.20
CA PHE A 245 -14.11 41.63 -12.21
C PHE A 245 -13.87 42.27 -13.58
N GLY A 246 -12.70 41.99 -14.16
CA GLY A 246 -12.29 42.52 -15.46
C GLY A 246 -13.00 41.86 -16.65
N SER A 247 -13.12 42.60 -17.77
CA SER A 247 -13.77 42.12 -19.00
C SER A 247 -12.94 41.15 -19.86
N ASN A 248 -11.86 40.58 -19.31
CA ASN A 248 -10.88 39.83 -20.11
C ASN A 248 -11.38 38.39 -20.38
N ARG A 249 -11.54 38.04 -21.67
CA ARG A 249 -12.33 36.89 -22.12
C ARG A 249 -11.61 35.54 -22.16
N ASP A 250 -10.29 35.53 -22.02
CA ASP A 250 -9.46 34.37 -22.41
C ASP A 250 -8.61 33.78 -21.26
N ASP A 251 -8.85 34.18 -20.00
CA ASP A 251 -8.11 33.62 -18.86
C ASP A 251 -8.77 32.34 -18.34
N VAL A 252 -8.13 31.21 -18.60
CA VAL A 252 -8.57 29.86 -18.17
C VAL A 252 -8.57 29.72 -16.64
N SER A 253 -7.91 30.64 -15.92
CA SER A 253 -7.71 30.55 -14.47
C SER A 253 -8.71 31.34 -13.61
N SER A 254 -9.79 31.87 -14.20
CA SER A 254 -10.77 32.68 -13.46
C SER A 254 -11.61 31.86 -12.48
N LEU A 255 -11.50 32.20 -11.20
CA LEU A 255 -12.00 31.42 -10.07
C LEU A 255 -12.53 32.34 -8.97
N ILE A 256 -13.72 32.03 -8.47
CA ILE A 256 -14.23 32.55 -7.20
C ILE A 256 -14.36 31.36 -6.25
N ASP A 257 -13.58 31.37 -5.17
CA ASP A 257 -13.65 30.35 -4.13
C ASP A 257 -14.17 30.96 -2.81
N LEU A 258 -15.39 30.55 -2.43
CA LEU A 258 -16.08 30.89 -1.20
C LEU A 258 -16.33 29.64 -0.34
N SER A 259 -15.65 28.54 -0.63
CA SER A 259 -15.83 27.26 0.07
C SER A 259 -15.34 27.30 1.52
N PHE A 260 -15.80 26.36 2.34
CA PHE A 260 -15.41 26.28 3.76
C PHE A 260 -15.64 27.60 4.52
N ASN A 261 -16.82 28.18 4.33
CA ASN A 261 -17.31 29.33 5.08
C ASN A 261 -18.59 28.94 5.85
N ASN A 262 -19.33 29.91 6.40
CA ASN A 262 -20.59 29.68 7.10
C ASN A 262 -21.79 30.36 6.41
N LEU A 263 -21.76 30.44 5.08
CA LEU A 263 -22.81 31.07 4.28
C LEU A 263 -24.14 30.34 4.47
N SER A 264 -25.23 31.06 4.78
CA SER A 264 -26.56 30.46 4.98
C SER A 264 -27.49 30.58 3.78
N THR A 265 -27.33 31.60 2.96
CA THR A 265 -28.17 31.92 1.80
C THR A 265 -27.33 32.62 0.74
N ILE A 266 -27.72 32.52 -0.53
CA ILE A 266 -27.16 33.34 -1.61
C ILE A 266 -28.29 34.24 -2.14
N GLU A 267 -28.10 35.55 -2.01
CA GLU A 267 -29.09 36.56 -2.38
C GLU A 267 -29.13 36.79 -3.90
N ARG A 268 -30.20 37.43 -4.39
CA ARG A 268 -30.36 37.79 -5.80
C ARG A 268 -29.20 38.68 -6.26
N ASP A 269 -28.83 38.60 -7.54
CA ASP A 269 -27.81 39.47 -8.14
C ASP A 269 -26.44 39.46 -7.42
N THR A 270 -26.17 38.50 -6.53
CA THR A 270 -24.87 38.39 -5.82
C THR A 270 -23.71 38.32 -6.82
N PHE A 271 -23.83 37.50 -7.86
CA PHE A 271 -22.80 37.32 -8.90
C PHE A 271 -23.03 38.18 -10.16
N LYS A 272 -23.86 39.23 -10.05
CA LYS A 272 -24.12 40.14 -11.17
C LYS A 272 -22.82 40.89 -11.54
N GLY A 273 -22.54 40.99 -12.83
CA GLY A 273 -21.31 41.63 -13.34
C GLY A 273 -20.11 40.68 -13.50
N VAL A 274 -20.24 39.41 -13.08
CA VAL A 274 -19.19 38.39 -13.19
C VAL A 274 -19.28 37.67 -14.55
N PHE A 275 -18.90 38.37 -15.62
CA PHE A 275 -19.18 37.92 -16.99
C PHE A 275 -18.28 36.77 -17.51
N TYR A 276 -17.10 36.55 -16.92
CA TYR A 276 -16.04 35.69 -17.48
C TYR A 276 -15.36 34.80 -16.42
N ILE A 277 -16.12 34.15 -15.53
CA ILE A 277 -15.57 33.13 -14.61
C ILE A 277 -15.68 31.72 -15.18
N ASN A 278 -14.70 30.87 -14.87
CA ASN A 278 -14.73 29.46 -15.25
C ASN A 278 -15.17 28.55 -14.09
N SER A 279 -14.91 28.96 -12.85
CA SER A 279 -15.23 28.15 -11.67
C SER A 279 -15.73 29.00 -10.50
N LEU A 280 -16.81 28.53 -9.88
CA LEU A 280 -17.43 29.08 -8.68
C LEU A 280 -17.56 27.97 -7.63
N LEU A 281 -16.79 28.06 -6.56
CA LEU A 281 -16.76 27.07 -5.49
C LEU A 281 -17.48 27.62 -4.24
N LEU A 282 -18.55 26.95 -3.85
CA LEU A 282 -19.43 27.27 -2.71
C LEU A 282 -19.58 26.09 -1.75
N HIS A 283 -18.80 25.01 -1.94
CA HIS A 283 -18.94 23.79 -1.17
C HIS A 283 -18.56 23.96 0.30
N HIS A 284 -19.04 23.08 1.18
CA HIS A 284 -18.76 23.12 2.62
C HIS A 284 -19.17 24.46 3.27
N ASN A 285 -20.39 24.91 3.00
CA ASN A 285 -21.05 26.03 3.66
C ASN A 285 -22.32 25.54 4.39
N SER A 286 -23.15 26.47 4.91
CA SER A 286 -24.43 26.17 5.55
C SER A 286 -25.64 26.60 4.68
N ILE A 287 -25.49 26.67 3.35
CA ILE A 287 -26.48 27.28 2.46
C ILE A 287 -27.76 26.44 2.46
N LYS A 288 -28.89 27.07 2.80
CA LYS A 288 -30.22 26.44 2.81
C LYS A 288 -31.02 26.72 1.55
N GLU A 289 -30.93 27.95 1.07
CA GLU A 289 -31.68 28.44 -0.09
C GLU A 289 -30.77 29.29 -0.97
N ILE A 290 -30.91 29.11 -2.28
CA ILE A 290 -30.26 29.93 -3.31
C ILE A 290 -31.38 30.65 -4.06
N ASN A 291 -31.30 31.99 -4.12
CA ASN A 291 -32.26 32.76 -4.88
C ASN A 291 -32.15 32.43 -6.38
N SER A 292 -33.28 32.30 -7.10
CA SER A 292 -33.30 31.96 -8.53
C SER A 292 -32.61 33.01 -9.42
N GLU A 293 -32.48 34.25 -8.96
CA GLU A 293 -31.77 35.34 -9.63
C GLU A 293 -30.35 35.55 -9.09
N ALA A 294 -29.85 34.71 -8.18
CA ALA A 294 -28.50 34.84 -7.61
C ALA A 294 -27.37 34.79 -8.67
N PHE A 295 -27.58 34.00 -9.71
CA PHE A 295 -26.63 33.77 -10.80
C PHE A 295 -26.93 34.62 -12.05
N HIS A 296 -27.81 35.60 -11.93
CA HIS A 296 -28.19 36.47 -13.03
C HIS A 296 -26.97 37.23 -13.56
N GLY A 297 -26.66 37.05 -14.85
CA GLY A 297 -25.48 37.63 -15.50
C GLY A 297 -24.28 36.69 -15.64
N LEU A 298 -24.29 35.49 -15.06
CA LEU A 298 -23.29 34.45 -15.34
C LEU A 298 -23.51 33.86 -16.75
N LYS A 299 -22.44 33.75 -17.52
CA LYS A 299 -22.46 33.13 -18.86
C LYS A 299 -22.58 31.60 -18.73
N SER A 300 -23.17 30.92 -19.71
CA SER A 300 -23.20 29.44 -19.72
C SER A 300 -21.79 28.85 -19.80
N GLY A 301 -21.52 27.80 -19.01
CA GLY A 301 -20.22 27.09 -18.98
C GLY A 301 -19.38 27.27 -17.71
N VAL A 302 -19.90 27.93 -16.67
CA VAL A 302 -19.25 28.03 -15.35
C VAL A 302 -19.37 26.70 -14.60
N SER A 303 -18.25 26.18 -14.11
CA SER A 303 -18.25 25.05 -13.17
C SER A 303 -18.71 25.53 -11.79
N LEU A 304 -19.85 25.03 -11.31
CA LEU A 304 -20.44 25.40 -10.02
C LEU A 304 -20.36 24.22 -9.05
N ASP A 305 -19.70 24.40 -7.91
CA ASP A 305 -19.65 23.41 -6.83
C ASP A 305 -20.36 23.91 -5.57
N VAL A 306 -21.56 23.38 -5.31
CA VAL A 306 -22.37 23.69 -4.11
C VAL A 306 -22.45 22.51 -3.12
N ARG A 307 -21.59 21.50 -3.26
CA ARG A 307 -21.67 20.26 -2.44
C ARG A 307 -21.47 20.55 -0.95
N TYR A 308 -22.00 19.68 -0.09
CA TYR A 308 -21.84 19.81 1.37
C TYR A 308 -22.42 21.13 1.93
N ASN A 309 -23.60 21.52 1.44
CA ASN A 309 -24.47 22.56 1.97
C ASN A 309 -25.75 21.93 2.59
N LYS A 310 -26.70 22.76 3.06
CA LYS A 310 -27.96 22.33 3.70
C LYS A 310 -29.19 22.62 2.82
N LEU A 311 -29.06 22.45 1.51
CA LEU A 311 -30.11 22.76 0.55
C LEU A 311 -31.29 21.79 0.74
N ASP A 312 -32.43 22.30 1.19
CA ASP A 312 -33.67 21.53 1.38
C ASP A 312 -34.63 21.79 0.21
N GLY A 313 -34.93 20.77 -0.60
CA GLY A 313 -36.09 20.79 -1.50
C GLY A 313 -36.02 21.71 -2.72
N LEU A 314 -34.88 21.80 -3.42
CA LEU A 314 -34.86 22.33 -4.79
C LEU A 314 -35.30 21.24 -5.76
N ASP A 315 -36.37 21.47 -6.54
CA ASP A 315 -36.79 20.57 -7.62
C ASP A 315 -35.59 20.32 -8.55
N ASP A 316 -35.22 19.04 -8.69
CA ASP A 316 -34.04 18.59 -9.42
C ASP A 316 -33.94 19.20 -10.84
N ILE A 317 -35.06 19.59 -11.44
CA ILE A 317 -35.17 20.13 -12.80
C ILE A 317 -34.67 21.58 -12.93
N GLU A 318 -34.78 22.42 -11.88
CA GLU A 318 -34.32 23.82 -11.92
C GLU A 318 -32.81 23.89 -11.63
N LEU A 319 -32.32 23.02 -10.74
CA LEU A 319 -30.90 22.74 -10.52
C LEU A 319 -30.24 22.11 -11.78
N LEU A 320 -30.94 21.21 -12.48
CA LEU A 320 -30.51 20.65 -13.78
C LEU A 320 -30.46 21.69 -14.91
N ARG A 321 -31.31 22.73 -14.87
CA ARG A 321 -31.25 23.85 -15.84
C ARG A 321 -30.11 24.82 -15.53
N LEU A 322 -29.84 25.07 -14.25
CA LEU A 322 -28.71 25.88 -13.79
C LEU A 322 -27.36 25.14 -13.96
N ALA A 323 -27.36 23.80 -13.84
CA ALA A 323 -26.21 22.92 -14.04
C ALA A 323 -26.08 22.36 -15.47
N ALA A 324 -26.80 22.92 -16.45
CA ALA A 324 -26.73 22.55 -17.87
C ALA A 324 -25.41 23.06 -18.53
N GLY A 325 -24.29 22.72 -17.91
CA GLY A 325 -22.92 22.92 -18.36
C GLY A 325 -22.02 21.89 -17.69
N LYS A 326 -22.12 20.62 -18.13
CA LYS A 326 -21.33 19.44 -17.74
C LYS A 326 -21.69 18.76 -16.41
N PHE A 327 -22.75 17.96 -16.44
CA PHE A 327 -22.64 16.58 -15.95
C PHE A 327 -22.45 15.68 -17.18
N GLU A 328 -21.19 15.44 -17.54
CA GLU A 328 -20.84 14.24 -18.28
C GLU A 328 -19.93 13.42 -17.36
N ASP A 329 -20.49 12.32 -16.86
CA ASP A 329 -19.71 11.10 -16.68
C ASP A 329 -18.89 10.88 -17.96
N ILE A 330 -17.56 10.78 -17.87
CA ILE A 330 -16.72 9.99 -18.78
C ILE A 330 -15.31 9.83 -18.17
N LEU A 331 -15.12 8.63 -17.58
CA LEU A 331 -13.93 7.77 -17.55
C LEU A 331 -12.72 8.09 -16.63
N ASP A 332 -12.59 7.21 -15.62
CA ASP A 332 -11.38 6.85 -14.90
C ASP A 332 -10.21 6.42 -15.81
N ASP A 333 -9.00 6.87 -15.45
CA ASP A 333 -7.67 6.44 -15.88
C ASP A 333 -7.33 6.61 -17.38
N TRP A 334 -6.59 7.66 -17.74
CA TRP A 334 -6.08 7.86 -19.12
C TRP A 334 -4.60 8.21 -19.18
N ASP A 335 -3.75 7.28 -19.67
CA ASP A 335 -2.32 7.55 -19.90
C ASP A 335 -2.19 8.56 -21.04
N GLN A 336 -2.11 9.85 -20.71
CA GLN A 336 -2.06 10.90 -21.72
C GLN A 336 -0.64 11.01 -22.28
N CYS A 337 -0.53 10.68 -23.56
CA CYS A 337 0.64 10.96 -24.37
C CYS A 337 0.90 12.47 -24.43
N LYS A 338 2.13 12.89 -24.20
CA LYS A 338 2.55 14.29 -24.29
C LYS A 338 2.42 14.77 -25.73
N LEU A 339 1.66 15.84 -25.94
CA LEU A 339 1.51 16.41 -27.28
C LEU A 339 2.78 17.16 -27.73
N PRO A 340 3.04 17.30 -29.04
CA PRO A 340 4.28 17.90 -29.56
C PRO A 340 4.56 19.33 -29.07
N TYR A 341 3.52 20.05 -28.65
CA TYR A 341 3.58 21.43 -28.15
C TYR A 341 3.52 21.51 -26.61
N GLU A 342 3.36 20.38 -25.91
CA GLU A 342 3.28 20.34 -24.46
C GLU A 342 4.66 20.38 -23.79
N LEU A 343 4.77 21.16 -22.72
CA LEU A 343 5.92 21.13 -21.83
C LEU A 343 5.86 19.84 -20.98
N ALA A 344 7.02 19.29 -20.59
CA ALA A 344 7.10 18.04 -19.82
C ALA A 344 6.37 18.08 -18.45
N ASN A 345 6.02 19.28 -17.96
CA ASN A 345 5.32 19.51 -16.69
C ASN A 345 3.93 20.15 -16.90
N ALA A 346 3.33 20.00 -18.09
CA ALA A 346 2.03 20.58 -18.41
C ALA A 346 0.92 19.99 -17.53
N SER A 347 0.13 20.87 -16.89
CA SER A 347 -0.93 20.51 -15.93
C SER A 347 -2.28 21.18 -16.24
N TYR A 348 -2.55 21.51 -17.53
CA TYR A 348 -3.80 22.13 -18.02
C TYR A 348 -4.74 21.15 -18.77
N HIS A 349 -6.06 21.26 -18.63
CA HIS A 349 -7.02 20.34 -19.26
C HIS A 349 -6.99 20.48 -20.79
N ILE A 350 -6.94 19.37 -21.54
CA ILE A 350 -7.02 19.37 -23.01
C ILE A 350 -8.51 19.40 -23.39
N ASN A 351 -8.94 20.35 -24.21
CA ASN A 351 -10.33 20.45 -24.63
C ASN A 351 -10.78 19.21 -25.43
N ASP A 352 -12.07 18.85 -25.34
CA ASP A 352 -12.63 17.64 -25.97
C ASP A 352 -12.37 17.60 -27.49
N THR A 353 -12.39 18.75 -28.15
CA THR A 353 -12.05 18.92 -29.58
C THR A 353 -10.57 18.69 -29.90
N GLU A 354 -9.65 19.02 -28.99
CA GLU A 354 -8.23 18.67 -29.13
C GLU A 354 -7.99 17.20 -28.82
N MET A 355 -8.72 16.62 -27.86
CA MET A 355 -8.63 15.18 -27.57
C MET A 355 -9.08 14.34 -28.79
N GLU A 356 -10.21 14.67 -29.41
CA GLU A 356 -10.68 14.00 -30.64
C GLU A 356 -9.72 14.14 -31.81
N LYS A 357 -8.99 15.26 -31.86
CA LYS A 357 -8.02 15.53 -32.92
C LYS A 357 -6.76 14.69 -32.77
N TRP A 358 -6.22 14.59 -31.56
CA TRP A 358 -4.90 14.01 -31.30
C TRP A 358 -4.92 12.58 -30.78
N TYR A 359 -6.03 12.07 -30.25
CA TYR A 359 -6.12 10.69 -29.74
C TYR A 359 -7.10 9.86 -30.56
N SER A 360 -6.75 8.60 -30.79
CA SER A 360 -7.59 7.67 -31.55
C SER A 360 -8.74 7.11 -30.70
N PHE A 361 -9.96 7.02 -31.26
CA PHE A 361 -11.17 6.62 -30.52
C PHE A 361 -11.51 5.14 -30.73
N ASN A 362 -11.70 4.37 -29.65
CA ASN A 362 -12.11 2.97 -29.75
C ASN A 362 -13.64 2.86 -29.85
N LYS A 363 -14.16 2.52 -31.03
CA LYS A 363 -15.61 2.45 -31.32
C LYS A 363 -16.33 1.25 -30.68
N THR A 364 -15.63 0.34 -30.03
CA THR A 364 -16.24 -0.84 -29.42
C THR A 364 -16.29 -0.75 -27.89
N ARG A 365 -17.54 -0.71 -27.38
CA ARG A 365 -18.03 -0.84 -25.99
C ARG A 365 -17.79 0.29 -24.98
N ASP A 366 -16.64 0.99 -24.94
CA ASP A 366 -16.33 1.88 -23.81
C ASP A 366 -16.17 3.39 -24.10
N LYS A 367 -16.39 3.88 -25.33
CA LYS A 367 -16.24 5.32 -25.67
C LYS A 367 -14.94 5.95 -25.13
N SER A 368 -13.84 5.20 -25.11
CA SER A 368 -12.56 5.63 -24.53
C SER A 368 -11.51 5.94 -25.62
N PHE A 369 -10.66 6.93 -25.37
CA PHE A 369 -9.50 7.26 -26.21
C PHE A 369 -8.37 6.23 -26.00
N HIS A 370 -7.63 5.92 -27.06
CA HIS A 370 -6.49 5.01 -27.00
C HIS A 370 -5.29 5.74 -26.36
N SER A 371 -4.96 5.39 -25.12
CA SER A 371 -3.90 6.04 -24.33
C SER A 371 -2.49 5.88 -24.92
N CYS A 372 -2.29 4.87 -25.76
CA CYS A 372 -0.98 4.52 -26.33
C CYS A 372 -0.74 5.01 -27.77
N LEU A 373 -1.76 5.57 -28.43
CA LEU A 373 -1.70 5.95 -29.85
C LEU A 373 -2.19 7.38 -30.07
N ILE A 374 -1.37 8.19 -30.74
CA ILE A 374 -1.70 9.55 -31.15
C ILE A 374 -1.97 9.65 -32.65
N ASN A 375 -2.92 10.47 -33.04
CA ASN A 375 -3.18 10.83 -34.43
C ASN A 375 -2.13 11.88 -34.86
N ALA A 376 -1.30 11.54 -35.85
CA ALA A 376 -0.35 12.50 -36.41
C ALA A 376 -1.02 13.36 -37.50
N PRO A 377 -0.76 14.67 -37.57
CA PRO A 377 -1.40 15.58 -38.53
C PRO A 377 -1.11 15.24 -40.01
N ASN A 378 -0.08 14.41 -40.28
CA ASN A 378 0.35 14.02 -41.62
C ASN A 378 0.14 12.52 -41.94
N SER A 379 -0.54 11.75 -41.08
CA SER A 379 -0.75 10.30 -41.26
C SER A 379 -2.18 9.90 -40.92
N THR A 380 -2.79 9.07 -41.76
CA THR A 380 -4.08 8.42 -41.46
C THR A 380 -3.96 7.23 -40.51
N ILE A 381 -2.73 6.82 -40.19
CA ILE A 381 -2.42 5.74 -39.25
C ILE A 381 -1.97 6.36 -37.92
N PRO A 382 -2.59 5.98 -36.78
CA PRO A 382 -2.15 6.41 -35.45
C PRO A 382 -0.71 5.96 -35.18
N GLN A 383 0.09 6.83 -34.56
CA GLN A 383 1.48 6.57 -34.19
C GLN A 383 1.60 6.26 -32.69
N PRO A 384 2.58 5.43 -32.29
CA PRO A 384 2.87 5.18 -30.88
C PRO A 384 3.36 6.44 -30.18
N CYS A 385 3.05 6.54 -28.90
CA CYS A 385 3.44 7.65 -28.05
C CYS A 385 4.91 7.56 -27.61
N ASP A 386 5.67 8.64 -27.78
CA ASP A 386 7.10 8.69 -27.39
C ASP A 386 7.32 9.15 -25.93
N GLU A 387 6.51 10.10 -25.43
CA GLU A 387 6.61 10.65 -24.06
C GLU A 387 5.22 10.75 -23.41
N TYR A 388 5.11 10.44 -22.11
CA TYR A 388 3.86 10.49 -21.35
C TYR A 388 3.93 11.50 -20.20
N ILE A 389 2.77 12.06 -19.82
CA ILE A 389 2.62 12.93 -18.65
C ILE A 389 1.89 12.15 -17.54
N TYR A 390 2.50 12.06 -16.35
CA TYR A 390 1.97 11.29 -15.22
C TYR A 390 1.57 12.18 -14.04
N ASP A 391 0.59 11.76 -13.24
CA ASP A 391 0.30 12.38 -11.95
C ASP A 391 1.24 11.86 -10.86
N LEU A 392 2.22 12.68 -10.50
CA LEU A 392 3.21 12.36 -9.48
C LEU A 392 2.66 12.47 -8.04
N LYS A 393 1.45 12.99 -7.83
CA LYS A 393 0.89 13.18 -6.47
C LYS A 393 0.56 11.85 -5.78
N ALA A 394 0.19 10.81 -6.54
CA ALA A 394 -0.26 9.54 -5.98
C ALA A 394 0.90 8.63 -5.55
N TYR A 395 1.93 8.45 -6.40
CA TYR A 395 3.02 7.49 -6.18
C TYR A 395 4.43 8.09 -6.31
N GLY A 396 4.55 9.40 -6.59
CA GLY A 396 5.85 10.01 -6.88
C GLY A 396 6.51 9.43 -8.13
N TYR A 397 7.84 9.40 -8.15
CA TYR A 397 8.62 8.82 -9.25
C TYR A 397 8.81 7.32 -9.01
N THR A 398 8.10 6.50 -9.79
CA THR A 398 8.21 5.03 -9.76
C THR A 398 9.22 4.53 -10.81
N ALA A 399 9.62 3.26 -10.74
CA ALA A 399 10.50 2.65 -11.73
C ALA A 399 9.85 2.58 -13.13
N VAL A 400 8.51 2.54 -13.20
CA VAL A 400 7.75 2.52 -14.45
C VAL A 400 7.94 3.80 -15.26
N ILE A 401 8.00 4.94 -14.56
CA ILE A 401 8.01 6.28 -15.16
C ILE A 401 9.38 6.96 -15.06
N ASP A 402 10.47 6.19 -14.92
CA ASP A 402 11.80 6.77 -14.82
C ASP A 402 12.30 7.33 -16.17
N VAL A 403 11.94 8.60 -16.41
CA VAL A 403 12.31 9.37 -17.60
C VAL A 403 13.83 9.63 -17.66
N ARG A 404 14.53 9.75 -16.52
CA ARG A 404 15.98 10.08 -16.51
C ARG A 404 16.82 8.99 -17.17
N ASN A 405 16.40 7.74 -17.03
CA ASN A 405 17.07 6.59 -17.62
C ASN A 405 16.25 5.90 -18.72
N GLN A 406 15.18 6.56 -19.22
CA GLN A 406 14.35 6.09 -20.34
C GLN A 406 13.72 4.68 -20.13
N TRP A 407 13.29 4.33 -18.92
CA TRP A 407 12.65 3.01 -18.71
C TRP A 407 11.26 2.97 -19.34
N ASN A 408 10.46 4.04 -19.16
CA ASN A 408 9.12 4.26 -19.72
C ASN A 408 8.37 2.95 -20.04
N LEU A 409 7.94 2.24 -18.98
CA LEU A 409 7.43 0.87 -19.06
C LEU A 409 5.91 0.81 -19.24
N THR A 410 5.30 1.77 -19.94
CA THR A 410 3.86 1.82 -20.22
C THR A 410 3.53 1.25 -21.60
N CYS A 411 2.25 1.05 -21.89
CA CYS A 411 1.74 0.67 -23.22
C CYS A 411 2.42 -0.58 -23.80
N ASP A 412 3.11 -0.47 -24.95
CA ASP A 412 3.79 -1.59 -25.61
C ASP A 412 4.84 -2.27 -24.73
N LYS A 413 5.32 -1.59 -23.68
CA LYS A 413 6.29 -2.09 -22.70
C LYS A 413 5.68 -2.47 -21.35
N ALA A 414 4.36 -2.34 -21.15
CA ALA A 414 3.68 -2.66 -19.89
C ALA A 414 3.93 -4.10 -19.43
N TYR A 415 4.05 -5.04 -20.38
CA TYR A 415 4.37 -6.45 -20.08
C TYR A 415 5.69 -6.64 -19.32
N LEU A 416 6.63 -5.69 -19.40
CA LEU A 416 7.89 -5.71 -18.65
C LEU A 416 7.65 -5.59 -17.14
N ILE A 417 6.59 -4.91 -16.69
CA ILE A 417 6.19 -4.83 -15.27
C ILE A 417 5.86 -6.23 -14.74
N ALA A 418 5.07 -7.00 -15.50
CA ALA A 418 4.73 -8.37 -15.17
C ALA A 418 5.99 -9.25 -15.16
N ILE A 419 6.85 -9.14 -16.18
CA ILE A 419 8.14 -9.86 -16.23
C ILE A 419 9.00 -9.58 -15.00
N GLY A 420 9.12 -8.32 -14.58
CA GLY A 420 9.91 -7.94 -13.40
C GLY A 420 9.41 -8.59 -12.12
N ASN A 421 8.10 -8.55 -11.88
CA ASN A 421 7.46 -9.20 -10.72
C ASN A 421 7.54 -10.73 -10.78
N SER A 422 7.36 -11.32 -11.96
CA SER A 422 7.47 -12.75 -12.17
C SER A 422 8.90 -13.25 -11.98
N LEU A 423 9.92 -12.50 -12.43
CA LEU A 423 11.34 -12.83 -12.21
C LEU A 423 11.73 -12.73 -10.74
N PHE A 424 11.15 -11.79 -9.99
CA PHE A 424 11.30 -11.77 -8.54
C PHE A 424 10.75 -13.06 -7.90
N MET A 425 9.54 -13.50 -8.26
CA MET A 425 8.96 -14.74 -7.72
C MET A 425 9.68 -16.00 -8.20
N PHE A 426 10.19 -15.98 -9.42
CA PHE A 426 11.06 -17.04 -9.94
C PHE A 426 12.35 -17.13 -9.11
N GLY A 427 12.93 -15.99 -8.76
CA GLY A 427 14.01 -15.87 -7.78
C GLY A 427 13.63 -16.50 -6.44
N VAL A 428 12.48 -16.13 -5.86
CA VAL A 428 11.97 -16.71 -4.59
C VAL A 428 11.85 -18.24 -4.69
N MET A 429 11.32 -18.76 -5.80
CA MET A 429 11.20 -20.21 -6.06
C MET A 429 12.57 -20.89 -6.07
N PHE A 430 13.48 -20.45 -6.93
CA PHE A 430 14.82 -21.03 -7.05
C PHE A 430 15.61 -20.90 -5.74
N GLY A 431 15.52 -19.74 -5.09
CA GLY A 431 16.16 -19.50 -3.80
C GLY A 431 15.65 -20.42 -2.69
N SER A 432 14.36 -20.79 -2.69
CA SER A 432 13.84 -21.74 -1.69
C SER A 432 14.44 -23.14 -1.83
N ILE A 433 14.76 -23.56 -3.05
CA ILE A 433 15.43 -24.83 -3.33
C ILE A 433 16.93 -24.70 -3.00
N ALA A 434 17.59 -23.69 -3.57
CA ALA A 434 19.03 -23.53 -3.47
C ALA A 434 19.49 -23.22 -2.04
N PHE A 435 18.89 -22.24 -1.36
CA PHE A 435 19.24 -21.91 0.02
C PHE A 435 18.69 -22.94 1.02
N GLY A 436 17.61 -23.67 0.68
CA GLY A 436 17.17 -24.83 1.44
C GLY A 436 18.28 -25.89 1.50
N GLU A 437 18.70 -26.39 0.34
CA GLU A 437 19.77 -27.40 0.21
C GLU A 437 21.11 -26.90 0.77
N LEU A 438 21.46 -25.64 0.51
CA LEU A 438 22.69 -25.05 1.04
C LEU A 438 22.67 -25.00 2.57
N SER A 439 21.52 -24.71 3.19
CA SER A 439 21.38 -24.70 4.63
C SER A 439 21.47 -26.09 5.27
N ASP A 440 21.06 -27.13 4.55
CA ASP A 440 21.26 -28.52 4.96
C ASP A 440 22.72 -28.97 4.86
N ARG A 441 23.47 -28.48 3.87
CA ARG A 441 24.87 -28.89 3.65
C ARG A 441 25.90 -28.08 4.42
N TRP A 442 25.77 -26.75 4.41
CA TRP A 442 26.78 -25.81 4.93
C TRP A 442 26.46 -25.27 6.34
N GLY A 443 25.26 -25.56 6.84
CA GLY A 443 24.77 -25.08 8.13
C GLY A 443 23.70 -24.00 7.96
N ARG A 444 22.75 -23.99 8.90
CA ARG A 444 21.62 -23.07 8.88
C ARG A 444 22.08 -21.65 9.15
N LYS A 445 22.95 -21.45 10.15
CA LYS A 445 23.48 -20.14 10.53
C LYS A 445 24.24 -19.49 9.38
N ASN A 446 25.21 -20.20 8.81
CA ASN A 446 26.05 -19.65 7.73
C ASN A 446 25.22 -19.25 6.51
N THR A 447 24.27 -20.11 6.13
CA THR A 447 23.39 -19.86 4.98
C THR A 447 22.47 -18.67 5.21
N PHE A 448 21.93 -18.51 6.42
CA PHE A 448 21.12 -17.36 6.81
C PHE A 448 21.89 -16.04 6.64
N PHE A 449 23.12 -15.95 7.16
CA PHE A 449 23.93 -14.73 7.05
C PHE A 449 24.46 -14.47 5.63
N LEU A 450 24.82 -15.51 4.89
CA LEU A 450 25.15 -15.37 3.47
C LEU A 450 23.98 -14.77 2.70
N SER A 451 22.77 -15.27 2.95
CA SER A 451 21.55 -14.77 2.32
C SER A 451 21.29 -13.32 2.70
N LEU A 452 21.48 -12.93 3.97
CA LEU A 452 21.34 -11.53 4.42
C LEU A 452 22.33 -10.59 3.73
N VAL A 453 23.61 -10.97 3.65
CA VAL A 453 24.65 -10.16 2.98
C VAL A 453 24.30 -9.98 1.51
N MET A 454 23.95 -11.07 0.82
CA MET A 454 23.52 -10.99 -0.58
C MET A 454 22.26 -10.13 -0.75
N GLN A 455 21.27 -10.27 0.15
CA GLN A 455 20.03 -9.49 0.09
C GLN A 455 20.31 -7.98 0.22
N VAL A 456 21.19 -7.58 1.13
CA VAL A 456 21.58 -6.17 1.31
C VAL A 456 22.35 -5.65 0.10
N VAL A 457 23.36 -6.39 -0.37
CA VAL A 457 24.19 -5.98 -1.51
C VAL A 457 23.33 -5.81 -2.76
N PHE A 458 22.55 -6.84 -3.13
CA PHE A 458 21.72 -6.77 -4.33
C PHE A 458 20.51 -5.85 -4.15
N GLY A 459 20.03 -5.63 -2.92
CA GLY A 459 19.01 -4.63 -2.62
C GLY A 459 19.50 -3.20 -2.86
N VAL A 460 20.75 -2.90 -2.51
CA VAL A 460 21.40 -1.61 -2.81
C VAL A 460 21.70 -1.50 -4.31
N VAL A 461 22.21 -2.56 -4.97
CA VAL A 461 22.40 -2.58 -6.43
C VAL A 461 21.09 -2.27 -7.16
N ALA A 462 19.97 -2.86 -6.73
CA ALA A 462 18.66 -2.55 -7.29
C ALA A 462 18.28 -1.07 -7.10
N SER A 463 18.64 -0.43 -5.99
CA SER A 463 18.34 1.00 -5.77
C SER A 463 19.12 1.97 -6.67
N VAL A 464 20.30 1.58 -7.14
CA VAL A 464 21.16 2.41 -8.01
C VAL A 464 21.20 1.92 -9.46
N ALA A 465 20.34 0.97 -9.82
CA ALA A 465 20.33 0.36 -11.13
C ALA A 465 20.14 1.42 -12.25
N PRO A 466 21.01 1.44 -13.28
CA PRO A 466 20.88 2.36 -14.40
C PRO A 466 19.75 1.93 -15.35
N GLU A 467 19.67 0.63 -15.65
CA GLU A 467 18.74 0.03 -16.61
C GLU A 467 17.80 -1.02 -15.98
N PHE A 468 16.66 -1.22 -16.63
CA PHE A 468 15.59 -2.14 -16.20
C PHE A 468 16.08 -3.56 -15.93
N TRP A 469 16.97 -4.10 -16.76
CA TRP A 469 17.47 -5.47 -16.61
C TRP A 469 18.38 -5.64 -15.40
N THR A 470 19.27 -4.69 -15.14
CA THR A 470 20.10 -4.71 -13.92
C THR A 470 19.23 -4.62 -12.66
N PHE A 471 18.21 -3.76 -12.68
CA PHE A 471 17.22 -3.70 -11.61
C PHE A 471 16.52 -5.05 -11.42
N THR A 472 15.98 -5.61 -12.49
CA THR A 472 15.17 -6.84 -12.44
C THR A 472 15.99 -8.06 -12.03
N ILE A 473 17.22 -8.20 -12.53
CA ILE A 473 18.13 -9.29 -12.15
C ILE A 473 18.55 -9.16 -10.68
N ALA A 474 18.92 -7.95 -10.25
CA ALA A 474 19.24 -7.71 -8.84
C ALA A 474 18.05 -8.03 -7.93
N ARG A 475 16.84 -7.62 -8.33
CA ARG A 475 15.59 -7.96 -7.62
C ARG A 475 15.30 -9.45 -7.63
N ALA A 476 15.58 -10.19 -8.70
CA ALA A 476 15.46 -11.65 -8.72
C ALA A 476 16.39 -12.31 -7.70
N VAL A 477 17.62 -11.82 -7.55
CA VAL A 477 18.55 -12.27 -6.48
C VAL A 477 18.05 -11.88 -5.09
N VAL A 478 17.48 -10.68 -4.93
CA VAL A 478 16.80 -10.29 -3.67
C VAL A 478 15.62 -11.23 -3.38
N GLY A 479 14.85 -11.64 -4.38
CA GLY A 479 13.79 -12.64 -4.25
C GLY A 479 14.34 -13.98 -3.76
N ALA A 480 15.42 -14.47 -4.37
CA ALA A 480 16.06 -15.72 -3.98
C ALA A 480 16.58 -15.69 -2.53
N THR A 481 17.28 -14.63 -2.16
CA THR A 481 17.81 -14.43 -0.82
C THR A 481 16.71 -14.22 0.22
N THR A 482 15.55 -13.67 -0.16
CA THR A 482 14.39 -13.57 0.74
C THR A 482 13.93 -14.95 1.21
N SER A 483 13.98 -15.97 0.34
CA SER A 483 13.76 -17.36 0.76
C SER A 483 14.87 -17.83 1.71
N GLY A 484 16.14 -17.56 1.41
CA GLY A 484 17.26 -17.92 2.29
C GLY A 484 17.22 -17.27 3.68
N VAL A 485 16.73 -16.03 3.79
CA VAL A 485 16.56 -15.34 5.08
C VAL A 485 15.34 -15.87 5.82
N PHE A 486 14.17 -15.85 5.19
CA PHE A 486 12.92 -16.23 5.86
C PHE A 486 12.83 -17.73 6.17
N LEU A 487 13.06 -18.59 5.17
CA LEU A 487 12.88 -20.04 5.30
C LEU A 487 13.91 -20.63 6.27
N VAL A 488 15.17 -20.24 6.17
CA VAL A 488 16.22 -20.77 7.05
C VAL A 488 16.03 -20.29 8.49
N ALA A 489 15.69 -19.01 8.70
CA ALA A 489 15.37 -18.51 10.03
C ALA A 489 14.15 -19.22 10.65
N TYR A 490 13.12 -19.45 9.84
CA TYR A 490 11.93 -20.21 10.24
C TYR A 490 12.28 -21.64 10.68
N VAL A 491 13.13 -22.34 9.92
CA VAL A 491 13.60 -23.70 10.25
C VAL A 491 14.41 -23.71 11.54
N ILE A 492 15.39 -22.80 11.71
CA ILE A 492 16.16 -22.70 12.95
C ILE A 492 15.21 -22.49 14.14
N GLY A 493 14.26 -21.56 13.99
CA GLY A 493 13.28 -21.25 15.03
C GLY A 493 12.46 -22.48 15.43
N LEU A 494 11.94 -23.23 14.47
CA LEU A 494 11.13 -24.43 14.75
C LEU A 494 11.94 -25.62 15.28
N GLU A 495 13.20 -25.76 14.88
CA GLU A 495 14.10 -26.80 15.39
C GLU A 495 14.48 -26.57 16.88
N MET A 496 14.24 -25.37 17.41
CA MET A 496 14.40 -25.06 18.83
C MET A 496 13.11 -25.27 19.64
N VAL A 497 11.97 -25.44 18.98
CA VAL A 497 10.65 -25.54 19.65
C VAL A 497 10.19 -27.00 19.69
N GLY A 498 9.69 -27.41 20.85
CA GLY A 498 9.10 -28.73 21.07
C GLY A 498 7.86 -28.95 20.21
N SER A 499 7.60 -30.20 19.84
CA SER A 499 6.51 -30.58 18.93
C SER A 499 5.14 -30.02 19.35
N SER A 500 4.88 -29.90 20.67
CA SER A 500 3.65 -29.37 21.25
C SER A 500 3.38 -27.89 20.92
N LYS A 501 4.42 -27.09 20.68
CA LYS A 501 4.32 -25.63 20.44
C LYS A 501 4.69 -25.20 19.02
N ARG A 502 5.15 -26.12 18.16
CA ARG A 502 5.60 -25.81 16.79
C ARG A 502 4.54 -25.12 15.94
N MET A 503 3.27 -25.53 16.03
CA MET A 503 2.18 -24.89 15.28
C MET A 503 2.05 -23.41 15.67
N ILE A 504 1.96 -23.11 16.98
CA ILE A 504 1.79 -21.74 17.48
C ILE A 504 3.00 -20.90 17.10
N ALA A 505 4.22 -21.43 17.28
CA ALA A 505 5.43 -20.76 16.84
C ALA A 505 5.37 -20.47 15.34
N GLY A 506 5.14 -21.48 14.49
CA GLY A 506 5.05 -21.29 13.03
C GLY A 506 4.11 -20.16 12.62
N THR A 507 2.94 -20.07 13.24
CA THR A 507 1.97 -19.01 12.98
C THR A 507 2.41 -17.64 13.50
N VAL A 508 3.00 -17.55 14.69
CA VAL A 508 3.51 -16.28 15.25
C VAL A 508 4.57 -15.66 14.33
N CYS A 509 5.43 -16.47 13.71
CA CYS A 509 6.41 -15.97 12.75
C CYS A 509 5.77 -15.22 11.57
N GLN A 510 4.59 -15.68 11.11
CA GLN A 510 3.88 -15.05 9.99
C GLN A 510 3.32 -13.68 10.36
N ILE A 511 2.97 -13.46 11.63
CA ILE A 511 2.49 -12.15 12.09
C ILE A 511 3.56 -11.06 11.89
N PHE A 512 4.84 -11.38 12.09
CA PHE A 512 5.94 -10.45 11.81
C PHE A 512 6.04 -10.10 10.32
N PHE A 513 5.76 -11.05 9.43
CA PHE A 513 5.67 -10.78 8.00
C PHE A 513 4.53 -9.80 7.71
N SER A 514 3.33 -10.00 8.29
CA SER A 514 2.19 -9.10 8.12
C SER A 514 2.45 -7.69 8.71
N VAL A 515 3.22 -7.57 9.79
CA VAL A 515 3.67 -6.27 10.30
C VAL A 515 4.56 -5.57 9.27
N GLY A 516 5.53 -6.28 8.68
CA GLY A 516 6.36 -5.73 7.61
C GLY A 516 5.57 -5.39 6.34
N TYR A 517 4.54 -6.18 6.03
CA TYR A 517 3.58 -5.86 4.97
C TYR A 517 2.99 -4.48 5.21
N MET A 518 2.31 -4.25 6.35
CA MET A 518 1.70 -2.94 6.64
C MET A 518 2.72 -1.79 6.67
N LEU A 519 3.89 -2.01 7.27
CA LEU A 519 4.94 -1.00 7.36
C LEU A 519 5.50 -0.59 5.99
N THR A 520 5.44 -1.46 4.97
CA THR A 520 5.89 -1.13 3.61
C THR A 520 5.12 0.06 3.03
N ALA A 521 3.80 0.14 3.25
CA ALA A 521 3.01 1.29 2.82
C ALA A 521 3.41 2.58 3.55
N VAL A 522 3.76 2.50 4.83
CA VAL A 522 4.24 3.66 5.60
C VAL A 522 5.52 4.22 4.98
N PHE A 523 6.48 3.35 4.64
CA PHE A 523 7.70 3.79 3.95
C PHE A 523 7.40 4.40 2.58
N ALA A 524 6.46 3.83 1.82
CA ALA A 524 6.08 4.35 0.52
C ALA A 524 5.42 5.74 0.59
N ILE A 525 4.62 6.03 1.62
CA ILE A 525 4.00 7.35 1.84
C ILE A 525 5.07 8.44 2.06
N TYR A 526 6.08 8.17 2.89
CA TYR A 526 7.09 9.17 3.25
C TYR A 526 8.27 9.22 2.27
N ILE A 527 8.47 8.20 1.44
CA ILE A 527 9.60 8.09 0.51
C ILE A 527 9.06 7.87 -0.92
N PRO A 528 8.63 8.94 -1.60
CA PRO A 528 7.96 8.86 -2.92
C PRO A 528 8.91 8.58 -4.10
N ASN A 529 10.23 8.48 -3.88
CA ASN A 529 11.19 8.12 -4.92
C ASN A 529 11.54 6.63 -4.82
N TRP A 530 11.33 5.86 -5.90
CA TRP A 530 11.53 4.41 -5.89
C TRP A 530 12.97 3.98 -5.54
N ARG A 531 13.99 4.74 -5.92
CA ARG A 531 15.40 4.43 -5.59
C ARG A 531 15.63 4.58 -4.09
N SER A 532 15.22 5.71 -3.54
CA SER A 532 15.28 5.99 -2.11
C SER A 532 14.44 5.00 -1.31
N LEU A 533 13.28 4.60 -1.83
CA LEU A 533 12.40 3.60 -1.21
C LEU A 533 13.07 2.23 -1.20
N GLN A 534 13.58 1.75 -2.33
CA GLN A 534 14.30 0.46 -2.40
C GLN A 534 15.52 0.45 -1.46
N PHE A 535 16.25 1.57 -1.38
CA PHE A 535 17.37 1.72 -0.44
C PHE A 535 16.89 1.67 1.02
N ALA A 536 15.86 2.44 1.38
CA ALA A 536 15.30 2.50 2.72
C ALA A 536 14.70 1.16 3.19
N LEU A 537 14.10 0.39 2.28
CA LEU A 537 13.61 -0.96 2.56
C LEU A 537 14.75 -1.96 2.76
N THR A 538 15.96 -1.70 2.24
CA THR A 538 17.12 -2.62 2.30
C THR A 538 17.99 -2.39 3.54
N ILE A 539 18.28 -1.13 3.89
CA ILE A 539 19.26 -0.76 4.93
C ILE A 539 18.98 -1.34 6.32
N PRO A 540 17.72 -1.49 6.79
CA PRO A 540 17.44 -2.17 8.06
C PRO A 540 18.03 -3.59 8.14
N GLY A 541 18.30 -4.24 7.00
CA GLY A 541 19.01 -5.52 6.92
C GLY A 541 20.40 -5.54 7.56
N LEU A 542 21.10 -4.40 7.58
CA LEU A 542 22.42 -4.29 8.22
C LEU A 542 22.36 -4.55 9.73
N VAL A 543 21.25 -4.17 10.39
CA VAL A 543 21.06 -4.42 11.83
C VAL A 543 21.06 -5.92 12.11
N PHE A 544 20.47 -6.72 11.23
CA PHE A 544 20.40 -8.18 11.40
C PHE A 544 21.74 -8.88 11.20
N LEU A 545 22.75 -8.24 10.60
CA LEU A 545 24.10 -8.80 10.55
C LEU A 545 24.74 -8.90 11.94
N THR A 546 24.35 -8.02 12.87
CA THR A 546 24.82 -8.08 14.27
C THR A 546 24.33 -9.33 15.01
N TYR A 547 23.34 -10.03 14.46
CA TYR A 547 22.82 -11.27 15.05
C TYR A 547 23.80 -12.45 14.92
N TRP A 548 24.91 -12.29 14.19
CA TRP A 548 25.94 -13.31 14.05
C TRP A 548 26.41 -13.84 15.41
N TRP A 549 26.48 -12.98 16.43
CA TRP A 549 26.91 -13.36 17.78
C TRP A 549 25.78 -13.85 18.68
N LEU A 550 24.51 -13.58 18.33
CA LEU A 550 23.34 -13.88 19.14
C LEU A 550 22.74 -15.25 18.78
N ILE A 551 22.72 -15.59 17.49
CA ILE A 551 22.05 -16.79 17.00
C ILE A 551 23.03 -17.97 16.98
N PRO A 552 22.72 -19.08 17.67
CA PRO A 552 23.51 -20.32 17.59
C PRO A 552 23.22 -21.07 16.28
N GLU A 553 24.12 -21.96 15.90
CA GLU A 553 23.82 -22.95 14.86
C GLU A 553 22.77 -23.97 15.35
N SER A 554 21.99 -24.54 14.43
CA SER A 554 20.99 -25.55 14.75
C SER A 554 21.63 -26.76 15.42
N ALA A 555 21.18 -27.07 16.65
CA ALA A 555 21.63 -28.26 17.36
C ALA A 555 21.24 -29.54 16.61
N ARG A 556 20.08 -29.56 15.94
CA ARG A 556 19.62 -30.70 15.13
C ARG A 556 20.57 -30.95 13.94
N TRP A 557 20.99 -29.88 13.27
CA TRP A 557 21.95 -29.94 12.16
C TRP A 557 23.37 -30.36 12.61
N LEU A 558 23.81 -29.86 13.78
CA LEU A 558 25.11 -30.26 14.36
C LEU A 558 25.14 -31.75 14.68
N ILE A 559 24.05 -32.29 15.23
CA ILE A 559 23.93 -33.72 15.54
C ILE A 559 23.95 -34.55 14.25
N SER A 560 23.17 -34.15 13.23
CA SER A 560 23.14 -34.89 11.95
C SER A 560 24.48 -34.89 11.20
N ASN A 561 25.32 -33.88 11.42
CA ASN A 561 26.66 -33.77 10.85
C ASN A 561 27.79 -34.26 11.78
N ASN A 562 27.44 -35.03 12.82
CA ASN A 562 28.41 -35.63 13.76
C ASN A 562 29.29 -34.61 14.52
N ARG A 563 28.83 -33.36 14.68
CA ARG A 563 29.48 -32.30 15.46
C ARG A 563 28.91 -32.23 16.88
N LEU A 564 29.04 -33.34 17.61
CA LEU A 564 28.35 -33.56 18.90
C LEU A 564 28.80 -32.60 20.00
N GLU A 565 30.10 -32.27 20.08
CA GLU A 565 30.64 -31.36 21.11
C GLU A 565 30.06 -29.94 21.01
N GLU A 566 29.87 -29.44 19.79
CA GLU A 566 29.26 -28.14 19.56
C GLU A 566 27.76 -28.14 19.87
N ALA A 567 27.06 -29.23 19.51
CA ALA A 567 25.67 -29.41 19.87
C ALA A 567 25.50 -29.43 21.40
N LYS A 568 26.37 -30.16 22.11
CA LYS A 568 26.41 -30.25 23.57
C LYS A 568 26.59 -28.87 24.21
N LYS A 569 27.55 -28.10 23.72
CA LYS A 569 27.80 -26.71 24.17
C LYS A 569 26.56 -25.84 23.99
N ASN A 570 25.90 -25.88 22.83
CA ASN A 570 24.69 -25.09 22.57
C ASN A 570 23.54 -25.49 23.51
N ILE A 571 23.33 -26.78 23.72
CA ILE A 571 22.28 -27.32 24.60
C ILE A 571 22.55 -26.94 26.07
N GLN A 572 23.80 -27.02 26.53
CA GLN A 572 24.16 -26.61 27.89
C GLN A 572 23.96 -25.11 28.13
N VAL A 573 24.23 -24.25 27.14
CA VAL A 573 23.94 -22.81 27.24
C VAL A 573 22.44 -22.58 27.37
N ALA A 574 21.63 -23.29 26.57
CA ALA A 574 20.18 -23.23 26.67
C ALA A 574 19.68 -23.72 28.05
N ALA A 575 20.22 -24.82 28.56
CA ALA A 575 19.89 -25.39 29.86
C ALA A 575 20.19 -24.40 31.01
N ARG A 576 21.38 -23.80 31.00
CA ARG A 576 21.79 -22.75 31.96
C ARG A 576 20.84 -21.55 31.94
N CYS A 577 20.47 -21.07 30.75
CA CYS A 577 19.56 -19.94 30.59
C CYS A 577 18.12 -20.27 31.04
N ASN A 578 17.69 -21.51 30.84
CA ASN A 578 16.38 -22.01 31.27
C ASN A 578 16.34 -22.45 32.74
N LYS A 579 17.48 -22.41 33.44
CA LYS A 579 17.63 -22.89 34.83
C LYS A 579 17.32 -24.38 34.98
N VAL A 580 17.65 -25.17 33.96
CA VAL A 580 17.56 -26.64 33.97
C VAL A 580 18.98 -27.21 33.99
N GLN A 581 19.21 -28.28 34.75
CA GLN A 581 20.47 -29.02 34.70
C GLN A 581 20.26 -30.33 33.95
N ILE A 582 21.06 -30.54 32.91
CA ILE A 582 21.10 -31.78 32.14
C ILE A 582 22.50 -32.35 32.35
N PRO A 583 22.66 -33.50 33.04
CA PRO A 583 23.97 -34.11 33.24
C PRO A 583 24.63 -34.46 31.92
N ASP A 584 25.94 -34.24 31.82
CA ASP A 584 26.71 -34.50 30.60
C ASP A 584 26.63 -35.95 30.13
N LYS A 585 26.59 -36.91 31.06
CA LYS A 585 26.41 -38.34 30.76
C LYS A 585 25.08 -38.62 30.06
N THR A 586 23.99 -38.02 30.55
CA THR A 586 22.65 -38.16 29.96
C THR A 586 22.61 -37.54 28.57
N LEU A 587 23.28 -36.41 28.38
CA LEU A 587 23.36 -35.76 27.08
C LEU A 587 24.18 -36.59 26.09
N ASP A 588 25.29 -37.20 26.52
CA ASP A 588 26.09 -38.10 25.68
C ASP A 588 25.33 -39.37 25.29
N GLU A 589 24.51 -39.92 26.19
CA GLU A 589 23.63 -41.06 25.90
C GLU A 589 22.51 -40.72 24.90
N LEU A 590 21.93 -39.52 24.99
CA LEU A 590 20.84 -39.06 24.11
C LEU A 590 21.33 -38.60 22.73
N LEU A 591 22.58 -38.14 22.64
CA LEU A 591 23.19 -37.67 21.41
C LEU A 591 23.95 -38.78 20.65
N ARG A 592 24.22 -39.92 21.28
CA ARG A 592 24.76 -41.09 20.58
C ARG A 592 23.77 -41.53 19.50
N PRO A 593 24.23 -41.73 18.25
CA PRO A 593 23.37 -42.28 17.22
C PRO A 593 22.91 -43.67 17.67
N SER A 594 21.60 -43.86 17.79
CA SER A 594 21.01 -45.18 18.02
C SER A 594 21.54 -46.12 16.95
N SER A 595 22.13 -47.26 17.35
CA SER A 595 22.48 -48.36 16.45
C SER A 595 21.26 -48.90 15.66
N ASP A 596 20.04 -48.52 16.07
CA ASP A 596 18.76 -48.81 15.44
C ASP A 596 18.25 -47.70 14.50
N SER A 597 19.06 -46.70 14.16
CA SER A 597 18.77 -45.91 12.96
C SER A 597 18.82 -46.90 11.80
N PRO A 598 17.73 -47.18 11.05
CA PRO A 598 17.81 -48.12 9.94
C PRO A 598 18.90 -47.58 9.01
N ARG A 599 20.06 -48.27 8.98
CA ARG A 599 21.02 -48.13 7.89
C ARG A 599 20.16 -48.26 6.65
N LYS A 600 20.10 -47.22 5.80
CA LYS A 600 19.47 -47.32 4.49
C LYS A 600 19.95 -48.64 3.90
N VAL A 601 19.06 -49.63 3.82
CA VAL A 601 19.42 -50.94 3.31
C VAL A 601 19.89 -50.68 1.90
N ALA A 602 21.16 -50.95 1.63
CA ALA A 602 21.77 -50.74 0.32
C ALA A 602 21.03 -51.66 -0.67
N GLY A 603 20.04 -51.12 -1.38
CA GLY A 603 19.21 -51.87 -2.32
C GLY A 603 17.72 -51.48 -2.36
N GLU A 604 17.16 -50.86 -1.31
CA GLU A 604 15.79 -50.37 -1.38
C GLU A 604 15.72 -49.07 -2.20
N LYS A 605 15.02 -49.13 -3.34
CA LYS A 605 14.72 -47.91 -4.12
C LYS A 605 13.97 -46.95 -3.23
N GLN A 606 14.54 -45.78 -2.99
CA GLN A 606 13.78 -44.71 -2.34
C GLN A 606 12.53 -44.43 -3.18
N PRO A 607 11.34 -44.45 -2.57
CA PRO A 607 10.11 -44.25 -3.30
C PRO A 607 10.11 -42.87 -3.95
N ASN A 608 9.87 -42.85 -5.26
CA ASN A 608 9.86 -41.63 -6.03
C ASN A 608 8.50 -40.96 -5.89
N ILE A 609 8.44 -39.62 -5.92
CA ILE A 609 7.16 -38.90 -5.91
C ILE A 609 6.26 -39.31 -7.08
N LEU A 610 6.86 -39.69 -8.22
CA LEU A 610 6.13 -40.18 -9.38
C LEU A 610 5.36 -41.49 -9.11
N ASP A 611 5.75 -42.25 -8.10
CA ASP A 611 5.06 -43.49 -7.72
C ASP A 611 3.65 -43.23 -7.17
N ILE A 612 3.38 -42.02 -6.66
CA ILE A 612 2.04 -41.60 -6.23
C ILE A 612 1.02 -41.68 -7.38
N PHE A 613 1.45 -41.41 -8.62
CA PHE A 613 0.57 -41.41 -9.78
C PHE A 613 0.15 -42.81 -10.25
N LYS A 614 0.76 -43.86 -9.72
CA LYS A 614 0.38 -45.27 -10.00
C LYS A 614 -0.93 -45.65 -9.32
N TYR A 615 -1.23 -45.06 -8.17
CA TYR A 615 -2.39 -45.39 -7.35
C TYR A 615 -3.55 -44.43 -7.70
N PRO A 616 -4.70 -44.91 -8.21
CA PRO A 616 -5.73 -44.05 -8.78
C PRO A 616 -6.32 -42.99 -7.84
N ARG A 617 -6.59 -43.32 -6.58
CA ARG A 617 -7.16 -42.36 -5.62
C ARG A 617 -6.09 -41.43 -5.08
N LEU A 618 -4.90 -41.96 -4.78
CA LEU A 618 -3.78 -41.13 -4.35
C LEU A 618 -3.39 -40.12 -5.44
N ARG A 619 -3.41 -40.53 -6.72
CA ARG A 619 -3.27 -39.65 -7.88
C ARG A 619 -4.32 -38.54 -7.90
N LYS A 620 -5.61 -38.89 -7.78
CA LYS A 620 -6.70 -37.89 -7.75
C LYS A 620 -6.51 -36.89 -6.61
N ARG A 621 -6.19 -37.37 -5.40
CA ARG A 621 -5.94 -36.52 -4.23
C ARG A 621 -4.75 -35.59 -4.45
N SER A 622 -3.67 -36.11 -4.99
CA SER A 622 -2.46 -35.34 -5.28
C SER A 622 -2.73 -34.23 -6.28
N LEU A 623 -3.45 -34.53 -7.37
CA LEU A 623 -3.83 -33.53 -8.36
C LEU A 623 -4.71 -32.42 -7.77
N ILE A 624 -5.66 -32.76 -6.91
CA ILE A 624 -6.48 -31.78 -6.19
C ILE A 624 -5.60 -30.92 -5.29
N ILE A 625 -4.77 -31.53 -4.45
CA ILE A 625 -3.87 -30.81 -3.54
C ILE A 625 -2.94 -29.88 -4.33
N PHE A 626 -2.34 -30.35 -5.43
CA PHE A 626 -1.47 -29.52 -6.28
C PHE A 626 -2.21 -28.35 -6.90
N PHE A 627 -3.45 -28.55 -7.33
CA PHE A 627 -4.31 -27.47 -7.80
C PHE A 627 -4.65 -26.49 -6.67
N ASP A 628 -4.97 -26.96 -5.47
CA ASP A 628 -5.28 -26.11 -4.31
C ASP A 628 -4.06 -25.28 -3.89
N TRP A 629 -2.85 -25.84 -3.95
CA TRP A 629 -1.61 -25.09 -3.74
C TRP A 629 -1.45 -23.98 -4.78
N PHE A 630 -1.66 -24.29 -6.06
CA PHE A 630 -1.62 -23.31 -7.13
C PHE A 630 -2.66 -22.20 -6.93
N ALA A 631 -3.93 -22.58 -6.73
CA ALA A 631 -5.07 -21.68 -6.57
C ALA A 631 -4.93 -20.77 -5.33
N ASN A 632 -4.52 -21.33 -4.19
CA ASN A 632 -4.26 -20.52 -3.00
C ASN A 632 -3.16 -19.48 -3.26
N ASN A 633 -2.08 -19.87 -3.92
CA ASN A 633 -0.92 -19.00 -4.08
C ASN A 633 -1.14 -17.90 -5.13
N ILE A 634 -1.71 -18.25 -6.28
CA ILE A 634 -2.04 -17.28 -7.33
C ILE A 634 -3.06 -16.25 -6.82
N THR A 635 -4.10 -16.68 -6.08
CA THR A 635 -5.08 -15.77 -5.49
C THR A 635 -4.49 -14.95 -4.35
N TYR A 636 -3.66 -15.53 -3.47
CA TYR A 636 -3.04 -14.80 -2.37
C TYR A 636 -2.12 -13.68 -2.86
N TYR A 637 -1.18 -13.98 -3.76
CA TYR A 637 -0.24 -12.98 -4.29
C TYR A 637 -0.89 -12.06 -5.33
N GLY A 638 -1.81 -12.59 -6.14
CA GLY A 638 -2.62 -11.83 -7.07
C GLY A 638 -3.35 -10.69 -6.35
N LEU A 639 -4.09 -10.99 -5.29
CA LEU A 639 -4.74 -9.97 -4.46
C LEU A 639 -3.75 -9.03 -3.78
N SER A 640 -2.64 -9.55 -3.21
CA SER A 640 -1.64 -8.71 -2.55
C SER A 640 -1.04 -7.65 -3.47
N TRP A 641 -0.73 -8.03 -4.72
CA TRP A 641 -0.14 -7.13 -5.70
C TRP A 641 -1.15 -6.32 -6.50
N ASN A 642 -2.44 -6.69 -6.46
CA ASN A 642 -3.53 -5.95 -7.11
C ASN A 642 -4.23 -4.96 -6.17
N THR A 643 -3.75 -4.79 -4.93
CA THR A 643 -4.36 -3.91 -3.91
C THR A 643 -4.48 -2.45 -4.37
N ASN A 644 -3.55 -1.97 -5.19
CA ASN A 644 -3.57 -0.63 -5.78
C ASN A 644 -4.71 -0.44 -6.79
N ASN A 645 -5.22 -1.52 -7.38
CA ASN A 645 -6.21 -1.49 -8.47
C ASN A 645 -7.65 -1.70 -7.97
N LEU A 646 -7.89 -1.70 -6.65
CA LEU A 646 -9.21 -1.89 -6.05
C LEU A 646 -10.06 -0.59 -5.97
N GLY A 647 -9.50 0.54 -6.44
CA GLY A 647 -10.10 1.87 -6.27
C GLY A 647 -9.89 2.45 -4.87
N GLY A 648 -10.18 3.74 -4.69
CA GLY A 648 -9.95 4.44 -3.42
C GLY A 648 -8.46 4.69 -3.11
N ASN A 649 -8.10 4.71 -1.81
CA ASN A 649 -6.72 4.98 -1.40
C ASN A 649 -5.85 3.70 -1.44
N PRO A 650 -4.83 3.64 -2.32
CA PRO A 650 -4.03 2.43 -2.52
C PRO A 650 -3.18 2.06 -1.29
N TYR A 651 -2.63 3.05 -0.59
CA TYR A 651 -1.86 2.83 0.63
C TYR A 651 -2.73 2.24 1.75
N LEU A 652 -3.95 2.77 1.91
CA LEU A 652 -4.90 2.26 2.90
C LEU A 652 -5.32 0.83 2.56
N ASN A 653 -5.68 0.55 1.30
CA ASN A 653 -6.04 -0.80 0.85
C ASN A 653 -4.92 -1.80 1.11
N PHE A 654 -3.67 -1.40 0.87
CA PHE A 654 -2.49 -2.21 1.13
C PHE A 654 -2.28 -2.49 2.63
N VAL A 655 -2.45 -1.49 3.49
CA VAL A 655 -2.40 -1.68 4.95
C VAL A 655 -3.51 -2.63 5.42
N ILE A 656 -4.74 -2.45 4.93
CA ILE A 656 -5.87 -3.34 5.26
C ILE A 656 -5.56 -4.77 4.81
N SER A 657 -4.99 -4.95 3.61
CA SER A 657 -4.58 -6.26 3.08
C SER A 657 -3.57 -6.98 3.98
N GLY A 658 -2.61 -6.26 4.56
CA GLY A 658 -1.69 -6.81 5.55
C GLY A 658 -2.35 -7.07 6.91
N ALA A 659 -3.25 -6.18 7.35
CA ALA A 659 -3.93 -6.29 8.63
C ALA A 659 -4.86 -7.52 8.70
N VAL A 660 -5.54 -7.88 7.60
CA VAL A 660 -6.46 -9.03 7.56
C VAL A 660 -5.77 -10.40 7.67
N GLU A 661 -4.44 -10.46 7.49
CA GLU A 661 -3.69 -11.71 7.69
C GLU A 661 -3.66 -12.13 9.17
N ILE A 662 -3.58 -11.17 10.09
CA ILE A 662 -3.52 -11.42 11.53
C ILE A 662 -4.77 -12.16 12.03
N PRO A 663 -6.01 -11.68 11.78
CA PRO A 663 -7.21 -12.43 12.16
C PRO A 663 -7.35 -13.75 11.38
N ALA A 664 -6.87 -13.85 10.14
CA ALA A 664 -6.87 -15.12 9.39
C ALA A 664 -6.01 -16.19 10.10
N TYR A 665 -4.82 -15.81 10.57
CA TYR A 665 -3.91 -16.70 11.31
C TYR A 665 -4.47 -17.08 12.68
N ALA A 666 -5.09 -16.14 13.39
CA ALA A 666 -5.78 -16.43 14.65
C ALA A 666 -6.93 -17.42 14.43
N PHE A 667 -7.78 -17.17 13.41
CA PHE A 667 -8.86 -18.05 13.01
C PHE A 667 -8.36 -19.47 12.75
N LEU A 668 -7.24 -19.63 12.03
CA LEU A 668 -6.66 -20.94 11.74
C LEU A 668 -6.24 -21.69 13.00
N ILE A 669 -5.57 -21.02 13.96
CA ILE A 669 -5.14 -21.63 15.22
C ILE A 669 -6.33 -22.20 16.00
N PHE A 670 -7.44 -21.46 16.08
CA PHE A 670 -8.60 -21.86 16.87
C PHE A 670 -9.47 -22.93 16.19
N THR A 671 -9.47 -22.97 14.85
CA THR A 671 -10.41 -23.80 14.10
C THR A 671 -9.83 -25.11 13.61
N LEU A 672 -8.55 -25.16 13.23
CA LEU A 672 -7.97 -26.31 12.52
C LEU A 672 -7.99 -27.59 13.37
N ASN A 673 -7.85 -27.48 14.70
CA ASN A 673 -7.94 -28.61 15.63
C ASN A 673 -9.37 -28.96 16.07
N ARG A 674 -10.38 -28.11 15.78
CA ARG A 674 -11.75 -28.26 16.28
C ARG A 674 -12.77 -28.63 15.20
N TRP A 675 -12.66 -28.06 14.01
CA TRP A 675 -13.67 -28.17 12.94
C TRP A 675 -13.28 -29.10 11.78
N GLY A 676 -12.07 -29.67 11.83
CA GLY A 676 -11.53 -30.56 10.80
C GLY A 676 -10.75 -29.81 9.73
N ARG A 677 -9.72 -30.43 9.16
CA ARG A 677 -8.83 -29.78 8.19
C ARG A 677 -9.53 -29.58 6.85
N LYS A 678 -10.30 -30.59 6.42
CA LYS A 678 -11.03 -30.56 5.14
C LYS A 678 -12.01 -29.41 5.10
N ASN A 679 -12.87 -29.31 6.12
CA ASN A 679 -13.94 -28.32 6.17
C ASN A 679 -13.39 -26.89 6.19
N ILE A 680 -12.31 -26.66 6.94
CA ILE A 680 -11.67 -25.34 7.01
C ILE A 680 -11.04 -24.97 5.67
N MET A 681 -10.28 -25.87 5.05
CA MET A 681 -9.64 -25.60 3.77
C MET A 681 -10.68 -25.35 2.67
N SER A 682 -11.64 -26.27 2.46
CA SER A 682 -12.67 -26.12 1.44
C SER A 682 -13.58 -24.92 1.70
N GLY A 683 -13.99 -24.71 2.96
CA GLY A 683 -14.85 -23.60 3.35
C GLY A 683 -14.20 -22.25 3.07
N CYS A 684 -12.95 -22.08 3.48
CA CYS A 684 -12.20 -20.84 3.24
C CYS A 684 -12.00 -20.58 1.74
N MET A 685 -11.66 -21.60 0.94
CA MET A 685 -11.51 -21.43 -0.53
C MET A 685 -12.83 -21.07 -1.21
N ILE A 686 -13.94 -21.70 -0.82
CA ILE A 686 -15.28 -21.39 -1.35
C ILE A 686 -15.68 -19.96 -0.95
N THR A 687 -15.49 -19.58 0.32
CA THR A 687 -15.78 -18.21 0.78
C THR A 687 -14.94 -17.18 0.02
N ALA A 688 -13.64 -17.46 -0.18
CA ALA A 688 -12.77 -16.59 -0.95
C ALA A 688 -13.24 -16.45 -2.41
N GLY A 689 -13.53 -17.58 -3.06
CA GLY A 689 -14.01 -17.62 -4.43
C GLY A 689 -15.32 -16.86 -4.61
N THR A 690 -16.31 -17.13 -3.76
CA THR A 690 -17.62 -16.46 -3.80
C THR A 690 -17.50 -14.96 -3.56
N ALA A 691 -16.72 -14.53 -2.56
CA ALA A 691 -16.54 -13.11 -2.28
C ALA A 691 -15.92 -12.36 -3.47
N LEU A 692 -14.91 -12.96 -4.12
CA LEU A 692 -14.28 -12.38 -5.30
C LEU A 692 -15.21 -12.38 -6.52
N LEU A 693 -16.00 -13.44 -6.74
CA LEU A 693 -16.97 -13.48 -7.84
C LEU A 693 -18.11 -12.45 -7.65
N LEU A 694 -18.52 -12.19 -6.41
CA LEU A 694 -19.54 -11.18 -6.11
C LEU A 694 -19.12 -9.76 -6.48
N THR A 695 -17.81 -9.46 -6.54
CA THR A 695 -17.31 -8.14 -6.96
C THR A 695 -17.75 -7.75 -8.37
N MET A 696 -18.13 -8.72 -9.22
CA MET A 696 -18.64 -8.42 -10.57
C MET A 696 -20.03 -7.81 -10.60
N ILE A 697 -20.83 -8.10 -9.58
CA ILE A 697 -22.23 -7.65 -9.51
C ILE A 697 -22.28 -6.26 -8.89
N VAL A 698 -21.22 -5.85 -8.20
CA VAL A 698 -21.14 -4.57 -7.50
C VAL A 698 -20.88 -3.44 -8.51
N PRO A 699 -21.75 -2.42 -8.56
CA PRO A 699 -21.51 -1.22 -9.37
C PRO A 699 -20.19 -0.54 -9.01
N GLN A 700 -19.52 0.06 -9.99
CA GLN A 700 -18.21 0.71 -9.78
C GLN A 700 -18.27 1.87 -8.78
N ASP A 701 -19.44 2.49 -8.63
CA ASP A 701 -19.69 3.60 -7.69
C ASP A 701 -19.58 3.16 -6.22
N LEU A 702 -19.77 1.87 -5.93
CA LEU A 702 -19.70 1.29 -4.58
C LEU A 702 -18.31 0.71 -4.29
N GLN A 703 -17.25 1.52 -4.47
CA GLN A 703 -15.86 1.10 -4.29
C GLN A 703 -15.59 0.46 -2.91
N TRP A 704 -16.19 0.99 -1.84
CA TRP A 704 -16.04 0.46 -0.48
C TRP A 704 -16.51 -1.00 -0.36
N LEU A 705 -17.54 -1.38 -1.10
CA LEU A 705 -18.10 -2.73 -1.09
C LEU A 705 -17.17 -3.70 -1.85
N ASN A 706 -16.61 -3.25 -2.99
CA ASN A 706 -15.59 -4.00 -3.73
C ASN A 706 -14.35 -4.27 -2.88
N ILE A 707 -13.84 -3.24 -2.18
CA ILE A 707 -12.72 -3.38 -1.26
C ILE A 707 -13.08 -4.38 -0.15
N THR A 708 -14.27 -4.28 0.45
CA THR A 708 -14.71 -5.18 1.52
C THR A 708 -14.75 -6.63 1.07
N LEU A 709 -15.35 -6.91 -0.09
CA LEU A 709 -15.42 -8.26 -0.67
C LEU A 709 -14.02 -8.81 -1.00
N ALA A 710 -13.14 -7.99 -1.57
CA ALA A 710 -11.76 -8.37 -1.84
C ALA A 710 -11.00 -8.71 -0.55
N MET A 711 -11.23 -7.96 0.54
CA MET A 711 -10.59 -8.21 1.84
C MET A 711 -11.14 -9.44 2.56
N ILE A 712 -12.45 -9.74 2.42
CA ILE A 712 -13.02 -11.03 2.85
C ILE A 712 -12.35 -12.18 2.07
N GLY A 713 -12.19 -12.01 0.75
CA GLY A 713 -11.46 -12.96 -0.09
C GLY A 713 -10.02 -13.16 0.35
N LYS A 714 -9.32 -12.07 0.68
CA LYS A 714 -7.94 -12.08 1.15
C LYS A 714 -7.78 -12.77 2.52
N LEU A 715 -8.68 -12.51 3.47
CA LEU A 715 -8.69 -13.16 4.78
C LEU A 715 -8.89 -14.67 4.61
N ALA A 716 -9.92 -15.07 3.85
CA ALA A 716 -10.27 -16.46 3.66
C ALA A 716 -9.17 -17.24 2.90
N ILE A 717 -8.59 -16.68 1.84
CA ILE A 717 -7.50 -17.35 1.13
C ILE A 717 -6.23 -17.46 1.99
N THR A 718 -5.96 -16.49 2.87
CA THR A 718 -4.83 -16.55 3.81
C THR A 718 -5.00 -17.69 4.83
N ALA A 719 -6.21 -17.86 5.37
CA ALA A 719 -6.52 -18.97 6.27
C ALA A 719 -6.42 -20.34 5.55
N SER A 720 -6.99 -20.43 4.34
CA SER A 720 -6.88 -21.62 3.49
C SER A 720 -5.42 -21.98 3.18
N TYR A 721 -4.60 -20.97 2.85
CA TYR A 721 -3.20 -21.19 2.54
C TYR A 721 -2.42 -21.72 3.75
N GLY A 722 -2.76 -21.34 4.98
CA GLY A 722 -2.20 -21.99 6.17
C GLY A 722 -2.71 -23.43 6.37
N ALA A 723 -3.99 -23.69 6.09
CA ALA A 723 -4.59 -25.01 6.23
C ALA A 723 -4.00 -26.04 5.24
N VAL A 724 -3.70 -25.64 4.00
CA VAL A 724 -3.18 -26.57 2.97
C VAL A 724 -1.80 -27.12 3.31
N TYR A 725 -0.94 -26.36 4.03
CA TYR A 725 0.35 -26.86 4.54
C TYR A 725 0.15 -28.09 5.44
N VAL A 726 -0.75 -27.98 6.43
CA VAL A 726 -1.02 -29.05 7.39
C VAL A 726 -1.73 -30.21 6.69
N PHE A 727 -2.80 -29.91 5.95
CA PHE A 727 -3.62 -30.92 5.32
C PHE A 727 -2.84 -31.76 4.31
N SER A 728 -1.94 -31.15 3.52
CA SER A 728 -1.07 -31.89 2.60
C SER A 728 -0.22 -32.92 3.31
N THR A 729 0.39 -32.56 4.45
CA THR A 729 1.22 -33.50 5.21
C THR A 729 0.42 -34.65 5.82
N GLU A 730 -0.86 -34.44 6.12
CA GLU A 730 -1.74 -35.48 6.66
C GLU A 730 -2.32 -36.38 5.55
N GLN A 731 -2.43 -35.89 4.31
CA GLN A 731 -2.94 -36.66 3.16
C GLN A 731 -1.90 -37.60 2.55
N PHE A 732 -0.63 -37.20 2.53
CA PHE A 732 0.42 -37.99 1.91
C PHE A 732 0.99 -39.05 2.88
N PRO A 733 1.20 -40.30 2.39
CA PRO A 733 1.84 -41.36 3.17
C PRO A 733 3.22 -40.95 3.68
N THR A 734 3.59 -41.41 4.88
CA THR A 734 4.88 -41.03 5.50
C THR A 734 6.08 -41.23 4.58
N VAL A 735 6.09 -42.30 3.77
CA VAL A 735 7.17 -42.64 2.82
C VAL A 735 7.42 -41.57 1.75
N VAL A 736 6.40 -40.78 1.40
CA VAL A 736 6.46 -39.78 0.31
C VAL A 736 5.96 -38.40 0.74
N ARG A 737 5.65 -38.21 2.02
CA ARG A 737 5.01 -37.02 2.58
C ARG A 737 5.77 -35.73 2.29
N ASN A 738 7.08 -35.73 2.55
CA ASN A 738 7.92 -34.57 2.32
C ASN A 738 8.06 -34.24 0.83
N ALA A 739 8.15 -35.27 -0.02
CA ALA A 739 8.20 -35.08 -1.46
C ALA A 739 6.87 -34.53 -2.00
N GLY A 740 5.73 -35.06 -1.54
CA GLY A 740 4.39 -34.57 -1.87
C GLY A 740 4.16 -33.10 -1.45
N LEU A 741 4.55 -32.74 -0.22
CA LEU A 741 4.52 -31.34 0.24
C LEU A 741 5.43 -30.45 -0.62
N GLY A 742 6.63 -30.93 -0.96
CA GLY A 742 7.56 -30.23 -1.85
C GLY A 742 6.97 -29.95 -3.23
N ALA A 743 6.35 -30.95 -3.86
CA ALA A 743 5.69 -30.76 -5.15
C ALA A 743 4.48 -29.82 -5.07
N GLY A 744 3.67 -29.91 -4.00
CA GLY A 744 2.60 -28.94 -3.75
C GLY A 744 3.15 -27.51 -3.64
N SER A 745 4.23 -27.32 -2.88
CA SER A 745 4.91 -26.03 -2.78
C SER A 745 5.40 -25.52 -4.14
N MET A 746 5.98 -26.40 -4.97
CA MET A 746 6.38 -26.04 -6.34
C MET A 746 5.20 -25.58 -7.20
N CYS A 747 4.06 -26.28 -7.16
CA CYS A 747 2.84 -25.84 -7.84
C CYS A 747 2.35 -24.47 -7.35
N ALA A 748 2.44 -24.21 -6.05
CA ALA A 748 2.16 -22.88 -5.51
C ALA A 748 3.11 -21.81 -6.08
N ARG A 749 4.42 -22.09 -6.18
CA ARG A 749 5.38 -21.15 -6.78
C ARG A 749 5.05 -20.80 -8.23
N VAL A 750 4.62 -21.78 -9.03
CA VAL A 750 4.12 -21.51 -10.38
C VAL A 750 2.94 -20.53 -10.33
N GLY A 751 2.01 -20.69 -9.38
CA GLY A 751 0.94 -19.73 -9.12
C GLY A 751 1.44 -18.31 -8.86
N SER A 752 2.42 -18.11 -7.97
CA SER A 752 3.00 -16.78 -7.72
C SER A 752 3.73 -16.17 -8.92
N VAL A 753 4.37 -16.98 -9.77
CA VAL A 753 5.05 -16.50 -10.98
C VAL A 753 4.04 -16.06 -12.03
N THR A 754 2.88 -16.72 -12.09
CA THR A 754 1.78 -16.39 -13.02
C THR A 754 0.94 -15.20 -12.55
N ALA A 755 0.84 -14.95 -11.23
CA ALA A 755 -0.04 -13.90 -10.68
C ALA A 755 0.15 -12.49 -11.30
N PRO A 756 1.37 -11.97 -11.53
CA PRO A 756 1.57 -10.67 -12.20
C PRO A 756 0.95 -10.59 -13.60
N TYR A 757 1.02 -11.69 -14.37
CA TYR A 757 0.42 -11.76 -15.70
C TYR A 757 -1.10 -11.79 -15.66
N VAL A 758 -1.69 -12.28 -14.57
CA VAL A 758 -3.15 -12.16 -14.37
C VAL A 758 -3.50 -10.72 -13.98
N ASN A 759 -2.70 -10.07 -13.13
CA ASN A 759 -2.94 -8.69 -12.72
C ASN A 759 -2.85 -7.70 -13.88
N ILE A 760 -1.91 -7.85 -14.82
CA ILE A 760 -1.83 -6.95 -15.99
C ILE A 760 -3.03 -7.08 -16.94
N MET A 761 -3.87 -8.11 -16.79
CA MET A 761 -5.12 -8.24 -17.56
C MET A 761 -6.16 -7.17 -17.19
N THR A 762 -5.92 -6.34 -16.15
CA THR A 762 -6.73 -5.15 -15.86
C THR A 762 -6.82 -4.20 -17.06
N HIS A 763 -5.78 -4.11 -17.90
CA HIS A 763 -5.80 -3.28 -19.12
C HIS A 763 -6.79 -3.79 -20.17
N ILE A 764 -7.14 -5.08 -20.15
CA ILE A 764 -8.14 -5.67 -21.04
C ILE A 764 -9.53 -5.47 -20.45
N TRP A 765 -9.69 -5.80 -19.16
CA TRP A 765 -10.95 -5.64 -18.44
C TRP A 765 -10.69 -5.55 -16.93
N LYS A 766 -10.98 -4.41 -16.30
CA LYS A 766 -10.64 -4.13 -14.89
C LYS A 766 -11.03 -5.26 -13.89
N PRO A 767 -12.23 -5.89 -13.98
CA PRO A 767 -12.63 -6.98 -13.08
C PRO A 767 -12.01 -8.36 -13.36
N LEU A 768 -11.32 -8.55 -14.49
CA LEU A 768 -10.85 -9.86 -14.98
C LEU A 768 -9.88 -10.59 -14.02
N PRO A 769 -8.91 -9.94 -13.35
CA PRO A 769 -8.05 -10.64 -12.41
C PRO A 769 -8.84 -11.25 -11.24
N LEU A 770 -9.78 -10.49 -10.68
CA LEU A 770 -10.62 -10.94 -9.55
C LEU A 770 -11.53 -12.10 -9.96
N LEU A 771 -12.04 -12.11 -11.20
CA LEU A 771 -12.76 -13.25 -11.79
C LEU A 771 -11.91 -14.51 -11.79
N ILE A 772 -10.69 -14.43 -12.32
CA ILE A 772 -9.80 -15.60 -12.46
C ILE A 772 -9.43 -16.14 -11.07
N PHE A 773 -9.05 -15.26 -10.14
CA PHE A 773 -8.73 -15.65 -8.77
C PHE A 773 -9.94 -16.26 -8.04
N GLY A 774 -11.12 -15.67 -8.22
CA GLY A 774 -12.37 -16.14 -7.64
C GLY A 774 -12.79 -17.52 -8.16
N ALA A 775 -12.74 -17.71 -9.48
CA ALA A 775 -13.08 -18.98 -10.12
C ALA A 775 -12.13 -20.11 -9.71
N LEU A 776 -10.81 -19.85 -9.71
CA LEU A 776 -9.81 -20.84 -9.31
C LEU A 776 -9.98 -21.25 -7.84
N ALA A 777 -10.18 -20.29 -6.94
CA ALA A 777 -10.40 -20.57 -5.53
C ALA A 777 -11.71 -21.34 -5.30
N PHE A 778 -12.80 -20.95 -5.96
CA PHE A 778 -14.09 -21.62 -5.84
C PHE A 778 -14.04 -23.07 -6.33
N ILE A 779 -13.47 -23.31 -7.50
CA ILE A 779 -13.31 -24.65 -8.08
C ILE A 779 -12.41 -25.52 -7.18
N GLY A 780 -11.30 -24.97 -6.68
CA GLY A 780 -10.39 -25.70 -5.77
C GLY A 780 -11.07 -26.10 -4.47
N GLY A 781 -11.84 -25.17 -3.88
CA GLY A 781 -12.63 -25.45 -2.69
C GLY A 781 -13.70 -26.54 -2.91
N LEU A 782 -14.37 -26.56 -4.06
CA LEU A 782 -15.31 -27.63 -4.42
C LEU A 782 -14.61 -28.98 -4.63
N MET A 783 -13.47 -28.99 -5.32
CA MET A 783 -12.68 -30.21 -5.54
C MET A 783 -12.14 -30.77 -4.22
N SER A 784 -11.72 -29.89 -3.30
CA SER A 784 -11.26 -30.22 -1.95
C SER A 784 -12.28 -30.99 -1.11
N LEU A 785 -13.58 -30.80 -1.34
CA LEU A 785 -14.64 -31.55 -0.63
C LEU A 785 -14.56 -33.07 -0.88
N THR A 786 -13.93 -33.48 -1.98
CA THR A 786 -13.75 -34.90 -2.31
C THR A 786 -12.58 -35.56 -1.59
N LEU A 787 -11.75 -34.78 -0.89
CA LEU A 787 -10.65 -35.27 -0.07
C LEU A 787 -11.17 -35.86 1.26
N PRO A 788 -10.53 -36.90 1.81
CA PRO A 788 -10.92 -37.45 3.11
C PRO A 788 -10.53 -36.50 4.25
N GLU A 789 -11.29 -36.50 5.35
CA GLU A 789 -10.91 -35.79 6.57
C GLU A 789 -9.76 -36.51 7.30
N THR A 790 -8.88 -35.73 7.92
CA THR A 790 -7.65 -36.22 8.58
C THR A 790 -7.66 -35.99 10.10
N LEU A 791 -8.52 -35.11 10.61
CA LEU A 791 -8.67 -34.89 12.05
C LEU A 791 -8.93 -36.22 12.78
N ASN A 792 -8.08 -36.52 13.77
CA ASN A 792 -8.14 -37.71 14.63
C ASN A 792 -8.11 -39.06 13.90
N ARG A 793 -7.57 -39.12 12.67
CA ARG A 793 -7.40 -40.38 11.92
C ARG A 793 -5.94 -40.83 11.94
N LYS A 794 -5.72 -42.16 11.93
CA LYS A 794 -4.37 -42.73 11.75
C LYS A 794 -3.84 -42.38 10.36
N LEU A 795 -2.70 -41.69 10.31
CA LEU A 795 -2.09 -41.25 9.05
C LEU A 795 -1.49 -42.43 8.28
N PRO A 796 -1.60 -42.46 6.94
CA PRO A 796 -1.07 -43.56 6.14
C PRO A 796 0.46 -43.59 6.20
N GLU A 797 1.03 -44.78 6.35
CA GLU A 797 2.48 -44.98 6.37
C GLU A 797 3.00 -45.38 4.98
N SER A 798 2.30 -46.30 4.30
CA SER A 798 2.64 -46.83 2.95
C SER A 798 1.72 -46.31 1.82
N PHE A 799 2.07 -46.62 0.57
CA PHE A 799 1.25 -46.24 -0.59
C PHE A 799 -0.09 -46.97 -0.63
N GLU A 800 -0.12 -48.25 -0.24
CA GLU A 800 -1.32 -49.08 -0.18
C GLU A 800 -2.30 -48.57 0.88
N GLU A 801 -1.76 -48.17 2.05
CA GLU A 801 -2.52 -47.49 3.10
C GLU A 801 -3.04 -46.13 2.61
N GLY A 802 -2.23 -45.37 1.87
CA GLY A 802 -2.66 -44.11 1.25
C GLY A 802 -3.82 -44.26 0.26
N GLU A 803 -3.83 -45.32 -0.54
CA GLU A 803 -4.89 -45.62 -1.51
C GLU A 803 -6.20 -46.07 -0.82
N SER A 804 -6.07 -46.77 0.30
CA SER A 804 -7.21 -47.23 1.12
C SER A 804 -7.70 -46.20 2.13
N PHE A 805 -6.89 -45.19 2.47
CA PHE A 805 -7.22 -44.13 3.41
C PHE A 805 -8.53 -43.44 3.04
N GLY A 806 -9.45 -43.25 3.98
CA GLY A 806 -10.77 -42.67 3.73
C GLY A 806 -11.79 -43.58 3.00
N LYS A 807 -11.50 -44.88 2.81
CA LYS A 807 -12.55 -45.87 2.50
C LYS A 807 -13.47 -45.99 3.71
N ARG A 808 -14.79 -45.95 3.49
CA ARG A 808 -15.74 -46.62 4.40
C ARG A 808 -15.56 -48.12 4.18
N THR A 809 -14.76 -48.79 5.00
CA THR A 809 -14.61 -50.25 4.91
C THR A 809 -15.91 -50.88 5.35
N LYS A 810 -16.54 -51.70 4.50
CA LYS A 810 -17.68 -52.55 4.90
C LYS A 810 -17.33 -53.47 6.07
N GLU A 811 -16.03 -53.78 6.26
CA GLU A 811 -15.52 -54.52 7.40
C GLU A 811 -15.70 -53.78 8.72
N ALA A 812 -15.66 -52.44 8.77
CA ALA A 812 -15.95 -51.72 10.01
C ALA A 812 -17.43 -51.85 10.40
N ALA A 813 -18.35 -51.98 9.43
CA ALA A 813 -19.76 -52.26 9.69
C ALA A 813 -20.00 -53.71 10.13
N SER A 814 -19.32 -54.70 9.53
CA SER A 814 -19.44 -56.11 9.93
C SER A 814 -18.71 -56.44 11.23
N THR A 815 -17.62 -55.73 11.56
CA THR A 815 -16.92 -55.87 12.84
C THR A 815 -17.71 -55.17 13.95
N LEU A 816 -18.39 -54.04 13.67
CA LEU A 816 -19.35 -53.46 14.63
C LEU A 816 -20.58 -54.34 14.82
N GLU A 817 -21.09 -55.01 13.79
CA GLU A 817 -22.17 -56.00 13.93
C GLU A 817 -21.71 -57.25 14.68
N GLY A 818 -20.50 -57.76 14.39
CA GLY A 818 -19.90 -58.90 15.09
C GLY A 818 -19.61 -58.62 16.57
N VAL A 819 -19.01 -57.46 16.88
CA VAL A 819 -18.72 -57.04 18.26
C VAL A 819 -20.02 -56.69 19.01
N LYS A 820 -21.03 -56.10 18.36
CA LYS A 820 -22.35 -55.92 18.97
C LYS A 820 -23.02 -57.27 19.28
N LEU A 821 -22.92 -58.26 18.40
CA LEU A 821 -23.47 -59.59 18.62
C LEU A 821 -22.74 -60.36 19.73
N GLU A 822 -21.41 -60.29 19.81
CA GLU A 822 -20.63 -60.91 20.90
C GLU A 822 -20.85 -60.21 22.25
N THR A 823 -21.01 -58.88 22.27
CA THR A 823 -21.28 -58.13 23.50
C THR A 823 -22.71 -58.36 24.02
N ILE A 824 -23.69 -58.54 23.11
CA ILE A 824 -25.07 -58.92 23.47
C ILE A 824 -25.12 -60.39 23.95
N ALA A 825 -24.33 -61.29 23.37
CA ALA A 825 -24.26 -62.69 23.80
C ALA A 825 -23.59 -62.84 25.19
N ASN A 826 -22.57 -62.03 25.50
CA ASN A 826 -21.88 -62.07 26.79
C ASN A 826 -22.59 -61.30 27.92
N ASN A 827 -23.53 -60.39 27.61
CA ASN A 827 -24.26 -59.60 28.61
C ASN A 827 -25.65 -60.13 28.98
N GLN A 828 -26.05 -61.32 28.51
CA GLN A 828 -27.26 -61.99 29.03
C GLN A 828 -27.14 -62.47 30.50
N GLY A 829 -26.03 -62.18 31.18
CA GLY A 829 -25.77 -62.63 32.54
C GLY A 829 -25.83 -61.57 33.66
N ASN A 830 -25.69 -60.26 33.40
CA ASN A 830 -25.62 -59.28 34.49
C ASN A 830 -26.19 -57.90 34.08
N GLY A 831 -27.21 -57.47 34.81
CA GLY A 831 -27.87 -56.18 34.61
C GLY A 831 -26.97 -55.00 34.99
N VAL A 832 -26.42 -54.32 33.98
CA VAL A 832 -25.95 -52.93 34.07
C VAL A 832 -26.27 -52.24 32.74
N GLU A 833 -27.50 -51.76 32.61
CA GLU A 833 -27.99 -51.04 31.43
C GLU A 833 -28.02 -49.54 31.77
N SER A 834 -26.92 -48.78 31.58
CA SER A 834 -27.02 -47.30 31.49
C SER A 834 -25.80 -46.52 30.96
N GLU A 835 -24.59 -47.06 30.77
CA GLU A 835 -23.42 -46.21 30.40
C GLU A 835 -22.81 -46.38 29.00
N LEU A 836 -23.20 -47.37 28.20
CA LEU A 836 -22.53 -47.65 26.91
C LEU A 836 -23.18 -47.02 25.66
N LEU A 837 -24.27 -46.27 25.79
CA LEU A 837 -25.04 -45.71 24.66
C LEU A 837 -24.57 -44.31 24.17
N LYS A 838 -23.38 -43.84 24.57
CA LYS A 838 -22.87 -42.49 24.23
C LYS A 838 -21.62 -42.43 23.35
N LEU A 839 -21.19 -43.52 22.72
CA LEU A 839 -20.08 -43.48 21.76
C LEU A 839 -20.60 -43.30 20.33
N LYS A 840 -20.18 -42.19 19.69
CA LYS A 840 -20.47 -41.92 18.27
C LYS A 840 -19.50 -42.72 17.39
N PRO A 841 -19.87 -43.02 16.13
CA PRO A 841 -19.05 -43.83 15.21
C PRO A 841 -17.69 -43.23 14.80
N ASP A 842 -17.33 -42.06 15.30
CA ASP A 842 -16.09 -41.35 14.95
C ASP A 842 -14.95 -41.59 15.94
N ASP A 843 -15.19 -42.31 17.05
CA ASP A 843 -14.20 -42.53 18.12
C ASP A 843 -13.41 -43.87 18.01
N VAL A 844 -13.32 -44.46 16.81
CA VAL A 844 -12.43 -45.61 16.51
C VAL A 844 -11.62 -45.39 15.24
#